data_AF-A0A941BDE6-F1
#
_entry.id   AF-A0A941BDE6-F1
#
_cell.length_a   1.000
_cell.length_b   1.000
_cell.length_c   1.000
_cell.angle_alpha   90.00
_cell.angle_beta   90.00
_cell.angle_gamma   90.00
#
_symmetry.space_group_name_H-M   'P 1'
#
loop_
_entity.id
_entity.type
_entity.pdbx_description
1 polymer ?
#
loop_
_entity_poly.entity_id
_entity_poly.type
_entity_poly.pdbx_seq_one_letter_code
_entity_poly.pdbx_strand_id
1 'polypeptide(L)'
;MRNNGPVTQQEYAFPKGATLVSVTDIQGRITYCNGPFIEVSGYSRDELMGQPHNLVRHPDMPAEAFRDLWATVEQGRPWTALVKNRRKNGDHYWVRANVTPMLNGSEVVGYLSVRSEPSRDEVQAAEALYRQMRDEAAHGRLVTTLQHGQLRRLTLSGRSGEWLARARDALGGISGSLPVLAALGGVGLALVLPAGWALAAALVPGALAAWGTARHTRRVLTGLTDDAQHLAACDLSHTPATGARGTQGRLQLALRQLAVNLRTVVFDSRREMDHVRSSIGEISAGNQDLSARTESQAANLQQTAASMEEINGAIKLSAESARRGADLAVDTAQTTRACAEAVEQVVGDMDEIRRAADGMGEIVQTIEGVAFQTNLLALNAAVEAARAGESGRGFAVVAAEVRVLAQRTADAVQQIRGLISGTQERVTVGVNHARETRELMARARDAVGEVAQVLEQVSTAAAEQQQGVSQINEAVSQMDGLTQQNAAMVEQLAASANTVSAQAGAVVDTMRLFRLSADERSVAQIDAVQLRREARAADKQDFSLDKAVRAHVEWRTKLRNAAMQGEQLDIQTVSRDDACPLGGWLHGEGRHRCGQLPSFTALVSEHAGFHRQVGAVARLVNAGQSDQAIAAMDGGTPFAEATQSTVRLIRQLMHECEQRGLTQMPAASATRSAAPAPAPVARAAPAPAPAAASAADGDWETF
;
A
#
# COMPACT_ATOMS: atom_id res chain seq x y z
N MET A 1 -9.65 38.45 -38.72
CA MET A 1 -9.73 37.79 -37.39
C MET A 1 -10.12 36.34 -37.61
N ARG A 2 -9.51 35.39 -36.89
CA ARG A 2 -9.85 33.96 -36.98
C ARG A 2 -11.21 33.72 -36.30
N ASN A 3 -12.13 33.03 -36.97
CA ASN A 3 -13.42 32.64 -36.39
C ASN A 3 -13.19 31.39 -35.52
N ASN A 4 -13.27 31.53 -34.19
CA ASN A 4 -12.92 30.47 -33.24
C ASN A 4 -14.09 29.51 -32.92
N GLY A 5 -15.10 29.39 -33.80
CA GLY A 5 -16.24 28.48 -33.62
C GLY A 5 -17.43 29.12 -32.88
N PRO A 6 -18.49 28.33 -32.57
CA PRO A 6 -19.73 28.86 -31.98
C PRO A 6 -19.50 29.43 -30.57
N VAL A 7 -20.29 30.44 -30.23
CA VAL A 7 -20.31 31.15 -28.94
C VAL A 7 -21.71 30.99 -28.34
N THR A 8 -21.80 30.49 -27.11
CA THR A 8 -23.08 30.25 -26.40
C THR A 8 -23.58 31.49 -25.65
N GLN A 9 -22.73 32.51 -25.50
CA GLN A 9 -22.93 33.70 -24.67
C GLN A 9 -23.24 33.41 -23.18
N GLN A 10 -22.99 32.17 -22.73
CA GLN A 10 -23.04 31.83 -21.31
C GLN A 10 -21.70 32.16 -20.67
N GLU A 11 -21.73 32.86 -19.52
CA GLU A 11 -20.54 33.21 -18.76
C GLU A 11 -20.21 32.09 -17.76
N TYR A 12 -19.02 31.51 -17.89
CA TYR A 12 -18.41 30.64 -16.90
C TYR A 12 -17.79 31.49 -15.78
N ALA A 13 -18.21 31.24 -14.54
CA ALA A 13 -17.71 31.97 -13.38
C ALA A 13 -16.21 31.69 -13.17
N PHE A 14 -15.42 32.75 -13.03
CA PHE A 14 -14.01 32.63 -12.70
C PHE A 14 -13.86 31.96 -11.32
N PRO A 15 -13.04 30.90 -11.16
CA PRO A 15 -12.90 30.23 -9.87
C PRO A 15 -12.30 31.17 -8.82
N LYS A 16 -12.98 31.34 -7.69
CA LYS A 16 -12.55 32.26 -6.63
C LYS A 16 -11.14 31.92 -6.14
N GLY A 17 -10.29 32.94 -6.05
CA GLY A 17 -8.91 32.80 -5.56
C GLY A 17 -7.93 32.18 -6.57
N ALA A 18 -8.40 31.57 -7.66
CA ALA A 18 -7.53 31.04 -8.69
C ALA A 18 -6.81 32.16 -9.45
N THR A 19 -5.66 31.84 -10.04
CA THR A 19 -4.99 32.74 -10.98
C THR A 19 -4.59 31.94 -12.19
N LEU A 20 -4.92 32.43 -13.38
CA LEU A 20 -4.62 31.71 -14.62
C LEU A 20 -3.29 32.22 -15.16
N VAL A 21 -2.36 31.31 -15.41
CA VAL A 21 -1.02 31.62 -15.92
C VAL A 21 -0.81 30.97 -17.27
N SER A 22 -0.26 31.74 -18.21
CA SER A 22 0.25 31.21 -19.47
C SER A 22 1.52 31.94 -19.89
N VAL A 23 2.50 31.23 -20.42
CA VAL A 23 3.67 31.81 -21.09
C VAL A 23 3.55 31.55 -22.58
N THR A 24 3.96 32.52 -23.38
CA THR A 24 4.08 32.37 -24.83
C THR A 24 5.48 32.70 -25.32
N ASP A 25 5.83 32.16 -26.49
CA ASP A 25 6.96 32.68 -27.28
C ASP A 25 6.66 34.09 -27.84
N ILE A 26 7.62 34.68 -28.56
CA ILE A 26 7.50 36.01 -29.17
C ILE A 26 6.43 36.06 -30.27
N GLN A 27 6.06 34.92 -30.86
CA GLN A 27 4.98 34.79 -31.84
C GLN A 27 3.60 34.58 -31.18
N GLY A 28 3.53 34.51 -29.85
CA GLY A 28 2.30 34.33 -29.11
C GLY A 28 1.80 32.88 -29.05
N ARG A 29 2.65 31.87 -29.28
CA ARG A 29 2.32 30.45 -29.10
C ARG A 29 2.55 30.04 -27.65
N ILE A 30 1.60 29.32 -27.08
CA ILE A 30 1.64 28.92 -25.67
C ILE A 30 2.76 27.89 -25.45
N THR A 31 3.71 28.21 -24.59
CA THR A 31 4.81 27.32 -24.18
C THR A 31 4.60 26.73 -22.79
N TYR A 32 3.75 27.37 -21.98
CA TYR A 32 3.38 26.91 -20.65
C TYR A 32 2.00 27.43 -20.25
N CYS A 33 1.24 26.65 -19.49
CA CYS A 33 0.08 27.13 -18.73
C CYS A 33 -0.11 26.30 -17.45
N ASN A 34 -0.68 26.92 -16.41
CA ASN A 34 -0.97 26.22 -15.16
C ASN A 34 -2.31 25.45 -15.21
N GLY A 35 -2.53 24.55 -14.25
CA GLY A 35 -3.74 23.74 -14.14
C GLY A 35 -5.06 24.55 -14.20
N PRO A 36 -5.21 25.62 -13.41
CA PRO A 36 -6.38 26.50 -13.49
C PRO A 36 -6.66 27.06 -14.89
N PHE A 37 -5.63 27.42 -15.68
CA PHE A 37 -5.83 27.87 -17.05
C PHE A 37 -6.40 26.76 -17.95
N ILE A 38 -5.92 25.53 -17.81
CA ILE A 38 -6.40 24.35 -18.54
C ILE A 38 -7.89 24.13 -18.22
N GLU A 39 -8.22 24.06 -16.93
CA GLU A 39 -9.59 23.87 -16.44
C GLU A 39 -10.54 24.97 -16.93
N VAL A 40 -10.19 26.24 -16.73
CA VAL A 40 -11.06 27.37 -17.11
C VAL A 40 -11.14 27.54 -18.62
N SER A 41 -10.12 27.19 -19.40
CA SER A 41 -10.22 27.23 -20.87
C SER A 41 -11.05 26.07 -21.44
N GLY A 42 -11.12 24.95 -20.73
CA GLY A 42 -11.79 23.73 -21.19
C GLY A 42 -11.06 22.97 -22.30
N TYR A 43 -9.84 23.38 -22.64
CA TYR A 43 -8.94 22.65 -23.54
C TYR A 43 -8.02 21.74 -22.73
N SER A 44 -7.61 20.61 -23.30
CA SER A 44 -6.55 19.80 -22.69
C SER A 44 -5.21 20.52 -22.80
N ARG A 45 -4.23 20.10 -21.99
CA ARG A 45 -2.87 20.64 -22.08
C ARG A 45 -2.28 20.48 -23.49
N ASP A 46 -2.45 19.30 -24.08
CA ASP A 46 -1.90 18.98 -25.41
C ASP A 46 -2.56 19.81 -26.52
N GLU A 47 -3.84 20.16 -26.35
CA GLU A 47 -4.54 21.08 -27.25
C GLU A 47 -4.08 22.53 -27.12
N LEU A 48 -3.47 22.91 -25.98
CA LEU A 48 -3.00 24.27 -25.72
C LEU A 48 -1.52 24.47 -26.11
N MET A 49 -0.66 23.48 -25.86
CA MET A 49 0.78 23.62 -26.08
C MET A 49 1.13 23.83 -27.56
N GLY A 50 1.98 24.81 -27.85
CA GLY A 50 2.40 25.19 -29.20
C GLY A 50 1.34 25.91 -30.04
N GLN A 51 0.10 25.98 -29.55
CA GLN A 51 -0.98 26.69 -30.22
C GLN A 51 -0.91 28.20 -29.98
N PRO A 52 -1.35 29.03 -30.95
CA PRO A 52 -1.41 30.46 -30.76
C PRO A 52 -2.41 30.80 -29.64
N HIS A 53 -2.03 31.72 -28.76
CA HIS A 53 -2.85 32.13 -27.62
C HIS A 53 -4.22 32.71 -28.04
N ASN A 54 -4.36 33.15 -29.29
CA ASN A 54 -5.64 33.58 -29.83
C ASN A 54 -6.69 32.45 -29.96
N LEU A 55 -6.34 31.19 -29.68
CA LEU A 55 -7.27 30.06 -29.60
C LEU A 55 -8.41 30.32 -28.59
N VAL A 56 -8.08 30.89 -27.43
CA VAL A 56 -9.06 31.22 -26.36
C VAL A 56 -9.69 32.60 -26.54
N ARG A 57 -9.46 33.28 -27.66
CA ARG A 57 -10.00 34.63 -27.88
C ARG A 57 -11.50 34.58 -28.15
N HIS A 58 -12.25 35.44 -27.49
CA HIS A 58 -13.66 35.67 -27.80
C HIS A 58 -13.84 36.58 -29.04
N PRO A 59 -14.77 36.26 -29.98
CA PRO A 59 -15.05 37.09 -31.17
C PRO A 59 -15.43 38.55 -30.85
N ASP A 60 -16.22 38.77 -29.79
CA ASP A 60 -16.60 40.12 -29.32
C ASP A 60 -15.42 41.01 -28.91
N MET A 61 -14.21 40.49 -28.72
CA MET A 61 -13.09 41.35 -28.33
C MET A 61 -12.62 42.22 -29.50
N PRO A 62 -12.63 43.58 -29.37
CA PRO A 62 -12.29 44.49 -30.44
C PRO A 62 -10.84 44.32 -30.89
N ALA A 63 -10.57 44.47 -32.19
CA ALA A 63 -9.22 44.35 -32.74
C ALA A 63 -8.24 45.37 -32.12
N GLU A 64 -8.73 46.55 -31.78
CA GLU A 64 -7.99 47.64 -31.13
C GLU A 64 -7.36 47.22 -29.80
N ALA A 65 -8.05 46.41 -28.98
CA ALA A 65 -7.51 45.93 -27.70
C ALA A 65 -6.27 45.05 -27.88
N PHE A 66 -6.23 44.23 -28.93
CA PHE A 66 -5.06 43.40 -29.23
C PHE A 66 -3.96 44.17 -29.94
N ARG A 67 -4.31 45.13 -30.81
CA ARG A 67 -3.32 46.02 -31.42
C ARG A 67 -2.57 46.80 -30.31
N ASP A 68 -3.29 47.29 -29.31
CA ASP A 68 -2.70 47.94 -28.14
C ASP A 68 -1.84 46.98 -27.29
N LEU A 69 -2.33 45.76 -27.04
CA LEU A 69 -1.55 44.71 -26.36
C LEU A 69 -0.18 44.53 -27.03
N TRP A 70 -0.17 44.16 -28.31
CA TRP A 70 1.06 43.83 -29.03
C TRP A 70 2.00 45.03 -29.12
N ALA A 71 1.48 46.22 -29.48
CA ALA A 71 2.27 47.44 -29.53
C ALA A 71 2.89 47.81 -28.17
N THR A 72 2.28 47.41 -27.05
CA THR A 72 2.80 47.65 -25.71
C THR A 72 3.88 46.64 -25.32
N VAL A 73 3.59 45.35 -25.47
CA VAL A 73 4.48 44.29 -24.97
C VAL A 73 5.73 44.11 -25.83
N GLU A 74 5.66 44.36 -27.13
CA GLU A 74 6.82 44.35 -28.04
C GLU A 74 7.82 45.47 -27.70
N GLN A 75 7.37 46.55 -27.06
CA GLN A 75 8.24 47.62 -26.57
C GLN A 75 8.88 47.32 -25.20
N GLY A 76 8.76 46.08 -24.71
CA GLY A 76 9.26 45.70 -23.39
C GLY A 76 8.44 46.30 -22.23
N ARG A 77 7.19 46.71 -22.48
CA ARG A 77 6.32 47.29 -21.44
C ARG A 77 5.22 46.32 -21.01
N PRO A 78 4.84 46.30 -19.73
CA PRO A 78 3.70 45.52 -19.28
C PRO A 78 2.39 46.13 -19.82
N TRP A 79 1.43 45.25 -20.10
CA TRP A 79 0.10 45.62 -20.56
C TRP A 79 -0.96 45.02 -19.63
N THR A 80 -2.02 45.77 -19.35
CA THR A 80 -3.14 45.32 -18.51
C THR A 80 -4.46 45.77 -19.13
N ALA A 81 -5.39 44.82 -19.31
CA ALA A 81 -6.78 45.14 -19.63
C ALA A 81 -7.74 44.00 -19.25
N LEU A 82 -9.04 44.30 -19.32
CA LEU A 82 -10.11 43.31 -19.19
C LEU A 82 -10.23 42.54 -20.52
N VAL A 83 -10.18 41.22 -20.48
CA VAL A 83 -10.24 40.38 -21.67
C VAL A 83 -11.37 39.36 -21.51
N LYS A 84 -12.24 39.31 -22.53
CA LYS A 84 -13.25 38.25 -22.70
C LYS A 84 -12.61 37.10 -23.48
N ASN A 85 -12.55 35.93 -22.87
CA ASN A 85 -12.04 34.71 -23.48
C ASN A 85 -13.17 33.72 -23.74
N ARG A 86 -12.98 32.87 -24.74
CA ARG A 86 -13.87 31.77 -25.13
C ARG A 86 -13.31 30.45 -24.57
N ARG A 87 -14.19 29.62 -24.01
CA ARG A 87 -13.91 28.23 -23.63
C ARG A 87 -14.11 27.29 -24.83
N LYS A 88 -13.54 26.09 -24.76
CA LYS A 88 -13.69 25.07 -25.83
C LYS A 88 -15.15 24.81 -26.22
N ASN A 89 -16.04 24.71 -25.23
CA ASN A 89 -17.48 24.45 -25.39
C ASN A 89 -18.29 25.63 -25.95
N GLY A 90 -17.68 26.81 -26.15
CA GLY A 90 -18.34 28.01 -26.67
C GLY A 90 -18.80 29.01 -25.60
N ASP A 91 -18.73 28.67 -24.31
CA ASP A 91 -18.94 29.61 -23.22
C ASP A 91 -17.82 30.64 -23.16
N HIS A 92 -17.97 31.65 -22.32
CA HIS A 92 -16.96 32.68 -22.15
C HIS A 92 -16.64 32.96 -20.69
N TYR A 93 -15.47 33.54 -20.43
CA TYR A 93 -15.09 34.00 -19.09
C TYR A 93 -14.33 35.31 -19.20
N TRP A 94 -14.48 36.14 -18.17
CA TRP A 94 -13.78 37.41 -18.08
C TRP A 94 -12.57 37.32 -17.17
N VAL A 95 -11.50 37.98 -17.59
CA VAL A 95 -10.26 38.06 -16.84
C VAL A 95 -9.73 39.49 -16.84
N ARG A 96 -9.08 39.89 -15.75
CA ARG A 96 -8.10 40.97 -15.82
C ARG A 96 -6.78 40.36 -16.26
N ALA A 97 -6.44 40.53 -17.53
CA ALA A 97 -5.19 40.03 -18.07
C ALA A 97 -4.08 41.04 -17.84
N ASN A 98 -2.99 40.59 -17.23
CA ASN A 98 -1.74 41.32 -17.21
C ASN A 98 -0.71 40.54 -18.02
N VAL A 99 -0.08 41.18 -18.99
CA VAL A 99 0.91 40.58 -19.88
C VAL A 99 2.22 41.32 -19.68
N THR A 100 3.25 40.60 -19.25
CA THR A 100 4.58 41.13 -18.99
C THR A 100 5.57 40.50 -19.97
N PRO A 101 6.34 41.29 -20.72
CA PRO A 101 7.40 40.76 -21.55
C PRO A 101 8.50 40.16 -20.68
N MET A 102 8.93 38.96 -21.05
CA MET A 102 10.08 38.28 -20.46
C MET A 102 11.32 38.71 -21.22
N LEU A 103 12.35 39.14 -20.50
CA LEU A 103 13.55 39.73 -21.07
C LEU A 103 14.76 38.81 -20.83
N ASN A 104 15.62 38.68 -21.84
CA ASN A 104 16.99 38.19 -21.71
C ASN A 104 17.94 39.36 -22.01
N GLY A 105 18.49 39.98 -20.96
CA GLY A 105 19.12 41.29 -21.09
C GLY A 105 18.11 42.35 -21.52
N SER A 106 18.29 42.93 -22.72
CA SER A 106 17.37 43.89 -23.32
C SER A 106 16.41 43.30 -24.35
N GLU A 107 16.55 42.02 -24.70
CA GLU A 107 15.76 41.37 -25.74
C GLU A 107 14.51 40.70 -25.16
N VAL A 108 13.36 40.89 -25.79
CA VAL A 108 12.11 40.20 -25.41
C VAL A 108 12.14 38.78 -25.96
N VAL A 109 12.06 37.78 -25.08
CA VAL A 109 12.13 36.34 -25.44
C VAL A 109 10.77 35.63 -25.35
N GLY A 110 9.76 36.30 -24.79
CA GLY A 110 8.42 35.75 -24.66
C GLY A 110 7.53 36.63 -23.79
N TYR A 111 6.32 36.17 -23.51
CA TYR A 111 5.34 36.92 -22.74
C TYR A 111 4.72 36.05 -21.65
N LEU A 112 4.77 36.54 -20.41
CA LEU A 112 4.08 35.96 -19.27
C LEU A 112 2.74 36.66 -19.10
N SER A 113 1.64 35.90 -19.14
CA SER A 113 0.31 36.41 -18.82
C SER A 113 -0.21 35.81 -17.51
N VAL A 114 -0.57 36.70 -16.57
CA VAL A 114 -1.18 36.34 -15.30
C VAL A 114 -2.53 37.03 -15.16
N ARG A 115 -3.56 36.23 -14.87
CA ARG A 115 -4.97 36.63 -14.98
C ARG A 115 -5.70 36.44 -13.67
N SER A 116 -6.26 37.52 -13.15
CA SER A 116 -7.08 37.52 -11.95
C SER A 116 -8.56 37.70 -12.27
N GLU A 117 -9.40 37.34 -11.31
CA GLU A 117 -10.83 37.65 -11.32
C GLU A 117 -11.05 39.18 -11.44
N PRO A 118 -11.89 39.64 -12.39
CA PRO A 118 -12.33 41.03 -12.45
C PRO A 118 -13.60 41.25 -11.60
N SER A 119 -13.81 42.46 -11.10
CA SER A 119 -15.08 42.80 -10.45
C SER A 119 -16.22 42.89 -11.46
N ARG A 120 -17.46 42.68 -11.02
CA ARG A 120 -18.64 42.75 -11.89
C ARG A 120 -18.83 44.12 -12.53
N ASP A 121 -18.55 45.19 -11.79
CA ASP A 121 -18.65 46.56 -12.31
C ASP A 121 -17.63 46.80 -13.44
N GLU A 122 -16.42 46.26 -13.32
CA GLU A 122 -15.40 46.37 -14.36
C GLU A 122 -15.75 45.56 -15.61
N VAL A 123 -16.36 44.39 -15.44
CA VAL A 123 -16.86 43.58 -16.57
C VAL A 123 -17.93 44.36 -17.34
N GLN A 124 -18.91 44.94 -16.64
CA GLN A 124 -19.97 45.72 -17.27
C GLN A 124 -19.42 46.96 -18.00
N ALA A 125 -18.49 47.69 -17.37
CA ALA A 125 -17.85 48.85 -17.98
C ALA A 125 -17.02 48.49 -19.22
N ALA A 126 -16.26 47.39 -19.15
CA ALA A 126 -15.47 46.89 -20.28
C ALA A 126 -16.36 46.40 -21.41
N GLU A 127 -17.46 45.72 -21.11
CA GLU A 127 -18.41 45.25 -22.11
C GLU A 127 -19.07 46.42 -22.87
N ALA A 128 -19.51 47.46 -22.15
CA ALA A 128 -20.07 48.67 -22.74
C ALA A 128 -19.04 49.38 -23.63
N LEU A 129 -17.80 49.54 -23.15
CA LEU A 129 -16.70 50.12 -23.91
C LEU A 129 -16.39 49.34 -25.19
N TYR A 130 -16.28 48.02 -25.08
CA TYR A 130 -15.96 47.16 -26.22
C TYR A 130 -17.10 47.09 -27.23
N ARG A 131 -18.35 47.20 -26.78
CA ARG A 131 -19.51 47.36 -27.68
C ARG A 131 -19.40 48.66 -28.47
N GLN A 132 -19.14 49.79 -27.81
CA GLN A 132 -18.92 51.07 -28.47
C GLN A 132 -17.77 51.02 -29.49
N MET A 133 -16.63 50.41 -29.13
CA MET A 133 -15.48 50.25 -30.04
C MET A 133 -15.81 49.40 -31.27
N ARG A 134 -16.61 48.33 -31.10
CA ARG A 134 -17.06 47.50 -32.23
C ARG A 134 -18.01 48.27 -33.15
N ASP A 135 -18.95 49.03 -32.58
CA ASP A 135 -19.89 49.85 -33.35
C ASP A 135 -19.14 50.94 -34.13
N GLU A 136 -18.20 51.64 -33.48
CA GLU A 136 -17.31 52.63 -34.11
C GLU A 136 -16.51 52.04 -35.27
N ALA A 137 -15.93 50.85 -35.09
CA ALA A 137 -15.18 50.14 -36.13
C ALA A 137 -16.09 49.70 -37.29
N ALA A 138 -17.31 49.23 -37.01
CA ALA A 138 -18.29 48.84 -38.03
C ALA A 138 -18.73 50.04 -38.90
N HIS A 139 -18.76 51.25 -38.32
CA HIS A 139 -19.07 52.49 -39.04
C HIS A 139 -17.83 53.19 -39.62
N GLY A 140 -16.65 52.55 -39.59
CA GLY A 140 -15.40 53.07 -40.16
C GLY A 140 -14.80 54.28 -39.43
N ARG A 141 -15.23 54.56 -38.19
CA ARG A 141 -14.77 55.70 -37.38
C ARG A 141 -14.18 55.22 -36.06
N LEU A 142 -12.88 54.94 -36.03
CA LEU A 142 -12.17 54.69 -34.76
C LEU A 142 -12.03 56.01 -33.99
N VAL A 143 -12.96 56.28 -33.07
CA VAL A 143 -12.92 57.46 -32.19
C VAL A 143 -12.32 57.09 -30.83
N THR A 144 -12.56 55.88 -30.37
CA THR A 144 -12.13 55.36 -29.08
C THR A 144 -11.02 54.33 -29.28
N THR A 145 -9.81 54.68 -28.89
CA THR A 145 -8.59 53.89 -29.04
C THR A 145 -8.00 53.56 -27.67
N LEU A 146 -7.06 52.62 -27.64
CA LEU A 146 -6.28 52.29 -26.44
C LEU A 146 -4.82 52.69 -26.65
N GLN A 147 -4.13 53.10 -25.60
CA GLN A 147 -2.68 53.28 -25.61
C GLN A 147 -2.09 52.84 -24.27
N HIS A 148 -1.30 51.76 -24.28
CA HIS A 148 -0.76 51.13 -23.07
C HIS A 148 -1.86 50.73 -22.06
N GLY A 149 -2.99 50.23 -22.54
CA GLY A 149 -4.15 49.85 -21.73
C GLY A 149 -5.02 51.04 -21.27
N GLN A 150 -4.69 52.29 -21.60
CA GLN A 150 -5.48 53.47 -21.24
C GLN A 150 -6.38 53.93 -22.39
N LEU A 151 -7.62 54.32 -22.06
CA LEU A 151 -8.59 54.85 -22.99
C LEU A 151 -8.11 56.19 -23.59
N ARG A 152 -8.13 56.30 -24.92
CA ARG A 152 -7.74 57.49 -25.67
C ARG A 152 -8.80 57.84 -26.71
N ARG A 153 -9.35 59.06 -26.67
CA ARG A 153 -10.37 59.52 -27.63
C ARG A 153 -9.77 60.42 -28.71
N LEU A 154 -9.91 60.03 -29.98
CA LEU A 154 -9.42 60.73 -31.17
C LEU A 154 -10.35 61.88 -31.63
N THR A 155 -10.91 62.66 -30.70
CA THR A 155 -11.69 63.87 -31.01
C THR A 155 -10.81 65.13 -30.92
N LEU A 156 -11.20 66.23 -31.59
CA LEU A 156 -10.53 67.55 -31.46
C LEU A 156 -10.49 68.02 -29.98
N SER A 157 -11.56 67.75 -29.22
CA SER A 157 -11.64 67.99 -27.77
C SER A 157 -10.80 67.00 -26.93
N GLY A 158 -10.57 65.79 -27.43
CA GLY A 158 -9.65 64.81 -26.82
C GLY A 158 -8.19 65.21 -27.02
N ARG A 159 -7.83 65.73 -28.20
CA ARG A 159 -6.48 66.24 -28.50
C ARG A 159 -6.13 67.49 -27.68
N SER A 160 -7.08 68.39 -27.41
CA SER A 160 -6.85 69.54 -26.52
C SER A 160 -6.71 69.13 -25.05
N GLY A 161 -7.52 68.19 -24.57
CA GLY A 161 -7.38 67.59 -23.24
C GLY A 161 -6.06 66.83 -23.05
N GLU A 162 -5.55 66.18 -24.09
CA GLU A 162 -4.23 65.55 -24.11
C GLU A 162 -3.07 66.54 -24.16
N TRP A 163 -3.22 67.65 -24.88
CA TRP A 163 -2.20 68.70 -24.90
C TRP A 163 -2.08 69.33 -23.51
N LEU A 164 -3.21 69.57 -22.83
CA LEU A 164 -3.26 69.94 -21.41
C LEU A 164 -2.67 68.87 -20.48
N ALA A 165 -2.95 67.59 -20.71
CA ALA A 165 -2.40 66.50 -19.91
C ALA A 165 -0.89 66.30 -20.13
N ARG A 166 -0.39 66.41 -21.37
CA ARG A 166 1.05 66.39 -21.70
C ARG A 166 1.77 67.61 -21.16
N ALA A 167 1.15 68.79 -21.24
CA ALA A 167 1.67 70.00 -20.61
C ALA A 167 1.74 69.81 -19.08
N ARG A 168 0.73 69.20 -18.46
CA ARG A 168 0.69 68.89 -17.02
C ARG A 168 1.68 67.80 -16.61
N ASP A 169 1.92 66.78 -17.43
CA ASP A 169 2.91 65.72 -17.17
C ASP A 169 4.35 66.22 -17.41
N ALA A 170 4.56 67.11 -18.39
CA ALA A 170 5.79 67.87 -18.55
C ALA A 170 6.00 68.79 -17.33
N LEU A 171 4.97 69.51 -16.88
CA LEU A 171 4.98 70.30 -15.63
C LEU A 171 5.18 69.43 -14.36
N GLY A 172 4.75 68.17 -14.36
CA GLY A 172 4.95 67.20 -13.27
C GLY A 172 6.37 66.63 -13.21
N GLY A 173 6.98 66.37 -14.38
CA GLY A 173 8.42 66.12 -14.51
C GLY A 173 9.27 67.33 -14.16
N ILE A 174 8.67 68.52 -14.22
CA ILE A 174 9.19 69.81 -13.80
C ILE A 174 8.69 70.19 -12.38
N SER A 175 8.45 69.21 -11.51
CA SER A 175 8.17 69.45 -10.08
C SER A 175 9.27 70.26 -9.39
N GLY A 176 10.50 70.24 -9.93
CA GLY A 176 11.62 71.08 -9.50
C GLY A 176 11.55 72.55 -9.94
N SER A 177 10.81 72.91 -11.00
CA SER A 177 10.74 74.31 -11.49
C SER A 177 9.40 75.02 -11.25
N LEU A 178 8.38 74.32 -10.74
CA LEU A 178 7.18 74.94 -10.16
C LEU A 178 7.49 76.01 -9.09
N PRO A 179 8.44 75.80 -8.14
CA PRO A 179 8.83 76.84 -7.21
C PRO A 179 9.51 78.03 -7.90
N VAL A 180 10.29 77.77 -8.94
CA VAL A 180 10.99 78.79 -9.73
C VAL A 180 9.99 79.65 -10.52
N LEU A 181 9.00 79.03 -11.16
CA LEU A 181 7.94 79.73 -11.89
C LEU A 181 7.00 80.50 -10.96
N ALA A 182 6.65 79.92 -9.79
CA ALA A 182 5.85 80.61 -8.78
C ALA A 182 6.60 81.80 -8.16
N ALA A 183 7.92 81.65 -7.93
CA ALA A 183 8.78 82.76 -7.49
C ALA A 183 8.88 83.86 -8.57
N LEU A 184 9.05 83.50 -9.85
CA LEU A 184 9.07 84.46 -10.96
C LEU A 184 7.74 85.19 -11.13
N GLY A 185 6.60 84.49 -11.00
CA GLY A 185 5.28 85.12 -11.01
C GLY A 185 5.06 86.04 -9.80
N GLY A 186 5.58 85.64 -8.63
CA GLY A 186 5.61 86.47 -7.42
C GLY A 186 6.46 87.74 -7.57
N VAL A 187 7.60 87.66 -8.27
CA VAL A 187 8.43 88.82 -8.63
C VAL A 187 7.68 89.77 -9.56
N GLY A 188 6.90 89.24 -10.51
CA GLY A 188 6.02 90.04 -11.36
C GLY A 188 4.96 90.82 -10.57
N LEU A 189 4.34 90.17 -9.57
CA LEU A 189 3.36 90.81 -8.68
C LEU A 189 4.02 91.82 -7.71
N ALA A 190 5.24 91.54 -7.28
CA ALA A 190 6.04 92.41 -6.40
C ALA A 190 6.38 93.77 -7.03
N LEU A 191 6.46 93.85 -8.36
CA LEU A 191 6.72 95.10 -9.10
C LEU A 191 5.57 96.12 -9.04
N VAL A 192 4.35 95.69 -8.65
CA VAL A 192 3.14 96.52 -8.62
C VAL A 192 2.68 96.83 -7.19
N LEU A 193 3.30 96.22 -6.17
CA LEU A 193 2.95 96.37 -4.76
C LEU A 193 3.91 97.33 -4.01
N PRO A 194 3.47 97.98 -2.92
CA PRO A 194 4.34 98.78 -2.05
C PRO A 194 5.52 97.96 -1.51
N ALA A 195 6.68 98.60 -1.32
CA ALA A 195 7.96 97.95 -1.00
C ALA A 195 7.91 96.96 0.20
N GLY A 196 7.04 97.21 1.20
CA GLY A 196 6.86 96.31 2.34
C GLY A 196 6.22 94.96 2.03
N TRP A 197 5.41 94.86 0.96
CA TRP A 197 4.71 93.63 0.56
C TRP A 197 5.36 92.90 -0.63
N ALA A 198 6.23 93.59 -1.38
CA ALA A 198 6.93 93.05 -2.55
C ALA A 198 7.74 91.78 -2.25
N LEU A 199 8.44 91.74 -1.12
CA LEU A 199 9.28 90.60 -0.72
C LEU A 199 8.45 89.35 -0.38
N ALA A 200 7.30 89.55 0.29
CA ALA A 200 6.38 88.46 0.61
C ALA A 200 5.67 87.93 -0.65
N ALA A 201 5.26 88.82 -1.57
CA ALA A 201 4.65 88.46 -2.83
C ALA A 201 5.58 87.61 -3.73
N ALA A 202 6.90 87.82 -3.65
CA ALA A 202 7.88 87.03 -4.37
C ALA A 202 8.22 85.67 -3.71
N LEU A 203 8.40 85.63 -2.39
CA LEU A 203 8.91 84.44 -1.69
C LEU A 203 7.82 83.43 -1.30
N VAL A 204 6.64 83.89 -0.87
CA VAL A 204 5.59 83.00 -0.34
C VAL A 204 5.06 82.00 -1.38
N PRO A 205 4.73 82.39 -2.63
CA PRO A 205 4.28 81.45 -3.64
C PRO A 205 5.35 80.41 -4.01
N GLY A 206 6.62 80.82 -4.09
CA GLY A 206 7.75 79.93 -4.34
C GLY A 206 7.95 78.92 -3.20
N ALA A 207 7.89 79.36 -1.94
CA ALA A 207 8.00 78.49 -0.78
C ALA A 207 6.82 77.52 -0.64
N LEU A 208 5.58 77.98 -0.88
CA LEU A 208 4.39 77.12 -0.87
C LEU A 208 4.41 76.10 -2.01
N ALA A 209 4.87 76.49 -3.21
CA ALA A 209 5.05 75.58 -4.33
C ALA A 209 6.15 74.56 -4.04
N ALA A 210 7.30 74.96 -3.49
CA ALA A 210 8.37 74.04 -3.06
C ALA A 210 7.91 73.07 -1.97
N TRP A 211 7.17 73.56 -0.97
CA TRP A 211 6.60 72.72 0.07
C TRP A 211 5.57 71.74 -0.48
N GLY A 212 4.70 72.19 -1.39
CA GLY A 212 3.71 71.37 -2.07
C GLY A 212 4.32 70.27 -2.93
N THR A 213 5.34 70.58 -3.73
CA THR A 213 6.04 69.59 -4.56
C THR A 213 6.85 68.62 -3.71
N ALA A 214 7.59 69.09 -2.71
CA ALA A 214 8.31 68.23 -1.77
C ALA A 214 7.37 67.28 -1.01
N ARG A 215 6.22 67.78 -0.53
CA ARG A 215 5.18 66.98 0.13
C ARG A 215 4.58 65.94 -0.82
N HIS A 216 4.33 66.31 -2.07
CA HIS A 216 3.81 65.38 -3.08
C HIS A 216 4.81 64.28 -3.41
N THR A 217 6.06 64.63 -3.74
CA THR A 217 7.13 63.67 -4.05
C THR A 217 7.40 62.75 -2.86
N ARG A 218 7.45 63.30 -1.64
CA ARG A 218 7.62 62.49 -0.42
C ARG A 218 6.48 61.48 -0.27
N ARG A 219 5.22 61.90 -0.41
CA ARG A 219 4.05 61.01 -0.33
C ARG A 219 4.10 59.89 -1.38
N VAL A 220 4.48 60.23 -2.61
CA VAL A 220 4.60 59.25 -3.71
C VAL A 220 5.70 58.24 -3.43
N LEU A 221 6.89 58.70 -3.06
CA LEU A 221 8.01 57.80 -2.74
C LEU A 221 7.70 56.94 -1.52
N THR A 222 7.12 57.51 -0.46
CA THR A 222 6.74 56.72 0.72
C THR A 222 5.72 55.65 0.40
N GLY A 223 4.71 55.94 -0.43
CA GLY A 223 3.71 54.93 -0.82
C GLY A 223 4.32 53.81 -1.67
N LEU A 224 5.20 54.13 -2.60
CA LEU A 224 5.92 53.12 -3.39
C LEU A 224 6.89 52.28 -2.55
N THR A 225 7.55 52.91 -1.58
CA THR A 225 8.41 52.20 -0.63
C THR A 225 7.59 51.30 0.27
N ASP A 226 6.42 51.74 0.73
CA ASP A 226 5.50 50.94 1.55
C ASP A 226 4.98 49.70 0.79
N ASP A 227 4.53 49.89 -0.46
CA ASP A 227 4.15 48.79 -1.36
C ASP A 227 5.29 47.78 -1.53
N ALA A 228 6.52 48.26 -1.74
CA ALA A 228 7.70 47.41 -1.86
C ALA A 228 8.09 46.72 -0.53
N GLN A 229 7.88 47.38 0.61
CA GLN A 229 8.12 46.83 1.94
C GLN A 229 7.13 45.71 2.29
N HIS A 230 5.85 45.87 1.93
CA HIS A 230 4.87 44.78 2.05
C HIS A 230 5.31 43.54 1.25
N LEU A 231 5.76 43.73 0.00
CA LEU A 231 6.29 42.63 -0.82
C LEU A 231 7.57 42.00 -0.22
N ALA A 232 8.49 42.82 0.28
CA ALA A 232 9.72 42.35 0.92
C ALA A 232 9.44 41.60 2.24
N ALA A 233 8.36 41.97 2.94
CA ALA A 233 7.87 41.28 4.15
C ALA A 233 7.04 40.03 3.84
N CYS A 234 7.00 39.59 2.57
CA CYS A 234 6.20 38.47 2.09
C CYS A 234 4.69 38.64 2.31
N ASP A 235 4.21 39.87 2.49
CA ASP A 235 2.79 40.17 2.60
C ASP A 235 2.19 40.42 1.21
N LEU A 236 1.65 39.37 0.62
CA LEU A 236 0.99 39.37 -0.68
C LEU A 236 -0.53 39.60 -0.56
N SER A 237 -1.03 39.86 0.65
CA SER A 237 -2.43 40.23 0.90
C SER A 237 -2.69 41.71 0.58
N HIS A 238 -1.65 42.55 0.65
CA HIS A 238 -1.70 43.94 0.24
C HIS A 238 -1.70 44.06 -1.29
N THR A 239 -2.57 44.90 -1.84
CA THR A 239 -2.62 45.16 -3.28
C THR A 239 -2.07 46.57 -3.57
N PRO A 240 -0.92 46.69 -4.27
CA PRO A 240 -0.34 47.99 -4.57
C PRO A 240 -1.32 48.91 -5.30
N ALA A 241 -1.33 50.17 -4.90
CA ALA A 241 -2.23 51.18 -5.44
C ALA A 241 -1.94 51.42 -6.94
N THR A 242 -2.99 51.61 -7.75
CA THR A 242 -2.87 51.93 -9.17
C THR A 242 -3.64 53.20 -9.53
N GLY A 243 -3.29 53.84 -10.64
CA GLY A 243 -4.03 55.00 -11.18
C GLY A 243 -3.22 56.28 -11.30
N ALA A 244 -1.98 56.33 -10.81
CA ALA A 244 -1.07 57.43 -11.12
C ALA A 244 -0.70 57.45 -12.61
N ARG A 245 -0.34 58.63 -13.13
CA ARG A 245 0.12 58.81 -14.51
C ARG A 245 1.66 58.86 -14.56
N GLY A 246 2.22 58.76 -15.76
CA GLY A 246 3.66 58.85 -15.97
C GLY A 246 4.45 57.69 -15.35
N THR A 247 5.69 57.98 -14.93
CA THR A 247 6.63 56.99 -14.38
C THR A 247 6.15 56.38 -13.05
N GLN A 248 5.46 57.15 -12.21
CA GLN A 248 4.86 56.65 -10.97
C GLN A 248 3.86 55.53 -11.26
N GLY A 249 2.93 55.76 -12.19
CA GLY A 249 1.91 54.77 -12.56
C GLY A 249 2.52 53.49 -13.13
N ARG A 250 3.60 53.62 -13.91
CA ARG A 250 4.35 52.46 -14.45
C ARG A 250 4.98 51.62 -13.33
N LEU A 251 5.57 52.27 -12.33
CA LEU A 251 6.18 51.57 -11.20
C LEU A 251 5.12 50.91 -10.30
N GLN A 252 4.02 51.61 -10.01
CA GLN A 252 2.86 51.05 -9.30
C GLN A 252 2.32 49.78 -9.97
N LEU A 253 2.16 49.83 -11.30
CA LEU A 253 1.71 48.67 -12.08
C LEU A 253 2.70 47.51 -12.02
N ALA A 254 4.00 47.79 -12.12
CA ALA A 254 5.05 46.77 -12.02
C ALA A 254 5.09 46.11 -10.63
N LEU A 255 4.96 46.87 -9.54
CA LEU A 255 4.87 46.34 -8.18
C LEU A 255 3.61 45.48 -7.99
N ARG A 256 2.46 45.94 -8.48
CA ARG A 256 1.22 45.15 -8.46
C ARG A 256 1.38 43.85 -9.25
N GLN A 257 2.04 43.89 -10.39
CA GLN A 257 2.28 42.70 -11.20
C GLN A 257 3.18 41.70 -10.48
N LEU A 258 4.24 42.19 -9.85
CA LEU A 258 5.13 41.37 -9.03
C LEU A 258 4.35 40.71 -7.89
N ALA A 259 3.49 41.46 -7.19
CA ALA A 259 2.62 40.94 -6.13
C ALA A 259 1.74 39.78 -6.61
N VAL A 260 1.04 39.97 -7.73
CA VAL A 260 0.13 38.97 -8.30
C VAL A 260 0.89 37.72 -8.77
N ASN A 261 2.05 37.90 -9.43
CA ASN A 261 2.88 36.78 -9.88
C ASN A 261 3.38 35.93 -8.70
N LEU A 262 3.95 36.56 -7.68
CA LEU A 262 4.43 35.86 -6.48
C LEU A 262 3.29 35.14 -5.74
N ARG A 263 2.14 35.81 -5.60
CA ARG A 263 0.95 35.23 -4.95
C ARG A 263 0.49 33.96 -5.66
N THR A 264 0.55 33.97 -6.98
CA THR A 264 0.16 32.81 -7.81
C THR A 264 1.10 31.64 -7.64
N VAL A 265 2.41 31.87 -7.72
CA VAL A 265 3.42 30.80 -7.56
C VAL A 265 3.32 30.16 -6.19
N VAL A 266 3.19 30.97 -5.14
CA VAL A 266 3.04 30.46 -3.76
C VAL A 266 1.71 29.72 -3.59
N PHE A 267 0.61 30.26 -4.09
CA PHE A 267 -0.70 29.60 -4.02
C PHE A 267 -0.71 28.25 -4.72
N ASP A 268 -0.24 28.19 -5.97
CA ASP A 268 -0.17 26.96 -6.75
C ASP A 268 0.74 25.94 -6.04
N SER A 269 1.90 26.38 -5.55
CA SER A 269 2.83 25.48 -4.86
C SER A 269 2.29 24.94 -3.53
N ARG A 270 1.56 25.75 -2.74
CA ARG A 270 0.86 25.27 -1.53
C ARG A 270 -0.15 24.18 -1.89
N ARG A 271 -0.95 24.40 -2.92
CA ARG A 271 -1.96 23.44 -3.38
C ARG A 271 -1.33 22.13 -3.86
N GLU A 272 -0.26 22.20 -4.64
CA GLU A 272 0.45 21.00 -5.09
C GLU A 272 1.08 20.22 -3.92
N MET A 273 1.59 20.92 -2.89
CA MET A 273 2.07 20.24 -1.68
C MET A 273 0.96 19.57 -0.87
N ASP A 274 -0.25 20.15 -0.84
CA ASP A 274 -1.41 19.50 -0.22
C ASP A 274 -1.82 18.22 -0.96
N HIS A 275 -1.76 18.23 -2.30
CA HIS A 275 -1.94 17.01 -3.11
C HIS A 275 -0.89 15.96 -2.80
N VAL A 276 0.40 16.33 -2.75
CA VAL A 276 1.50 15.42 -2.38
C VAL A 276 1.25 14.80 -0.99
N ARG A 277 0.83 15.59 0.00
CA ARG A 277 0.51 15.09 1.34
C ARG A 277 -0.66 14.10 1.33
N SER A 278 -1.70 14.36 0.55
CA SER A 278 -2.82 13.42 0.39
C SER A 278 -2.35 12.09 -0.19
N SER A 279 -1.59 12.13 -1.29
CA SER A 279 -1.06 10.91 -1.93
C SER A 279 -0.13 10.12 -1.00
N ILE A 280 0.67 10.79 -0.17
CA ILE A 280 1.50 10.09 0.83
C ILE A 280 0.65 9.44 1.91
N GLY A 281 -0.47 10.06 2.29
CA GLY A 281 -1.46 9.46 3.18
C GLY A 281 -2.04 8.16 2.61
N GLU A 282 -2.40 8.16 1.32
CA GLU A 282 -2.88 6.97 0.60
C GLU A 282 -1.80 5.88 0.52
N ILE A 283 -0.56 6.25 0.18
CA ILE A 283 0.58 5.32 0.15
C ILE A 283 0.81 4.70 1.53
N SER A 284 0.74 5.51 2.60
CA SER A 284 0.94 5.03 3.97
C SER A 284 -0.15 4.05 4.40
N ALA A 285 -1.41 4.34 4.05
CA ALA A 285 -2.53 3.43 4.30
C ALA A 285 -2.39 2.12 3.50
N GLY A 286 -2.06 2.21 2.21
CA GLY A 286 -1.79 1.03 1.37
C GLY A 286 -0.62 0.19 1.87
N ASN A 287 0.42 0.82 2.42
CA ASN A 287 1.56 0.13 3.01
C ASN A 287 1.19 -0.63 4.31
N GLN A 288 0.27 -0.08 5.12
CA GLN A 288 -0.25 -0.78 6.29
C GLN A 288 -1.07 -2.01 5.92
N ASP A 289 -1.91 -1.92 4.87
CA ASP A 289 -2.62 -3.08 4.32
C ASP A 289 -1.65 -4.15 3.81
N LEU A 290 -0.61 -3.74 3.08
CA LEU A 290 0.42 -4.66 2.60
C LEU A 290 1.17 -5.36 3.76
N SER A 291 1.44 -4.63 4.85
CA SER A 291 2.02 -5.20 6.07
C SER A 291 1.14 -6.30 6.64
N ALA A 292 -0.15 -6.02 6.85
CA ALA A 292 -1.09 -6.98 7.42
C ALA A 292 -1.24 -8.23 6.53
N ARG A 293 -1.26 -8.05 5.21
CA ARG A 293 -1.31 -9.15 4.24
C ARG A 293 -0.04 -10.00 4.25
N THR A 294 1.12 -9.36 4.42
CA THR A 294 2.42 -10.05 4.50
C THR A 294 2.53 -10.86 5.79
N GLU A 295 2.04 -10.34 6.92
CA GLU A 295 1.95 -11.08 8.18
C GLU A 295 1.01 -12.29 8.08
N SER A 296 -0.17 -12.10 7.47
CA SER A 296 -1.12 -13.21 7.22
C SER A 296 -0.52 -14.27 6.29
N GLN A 297 0.20 -13.84 5.24
CA GLN A 297 0.90 -14.74 4.34
C GLN A 297 1.97 -15.56 5.06
N ALA A 298 2.77 -14.94 5.94
CA ALA A 298 3.74 -15.65 6.77
C ALA A 298 3.08 -16.72 7.66
N ALA A 299 1.96 -16.38 8.31
CA ALA A 299 1.22 -17.35 9.13
C ALA A 299 0.68 -18.54 8.31
N ASN A 300 0.13 -18.27 7.12
CA ASN A 300 -0.37 -19.33 6.22
C ASN A 300 0.77 -20.22 5.69
N LEU A 301 1.94 -19.64 5.41
CA LEU A 301 3.13 -20.39 4.99
C LEU A 301 3.65 -21.29 6.12
N GLN A 302 3.66 -20.81 7.36
CA GLN A 302 4.02 -21.63 8.53
C GLN A 302 3.07 -22.83 8.68
N GLN A 303 1.76 -22.61 8.55
CA GLN A 303 0.78 -23.70 8.59
C GLN A 303 0.99 -24.69 7.43
N THR A 304 1.23 -24.17 6.23
CA THR A 304 1.50 -25.01 5.04
C THR A 304 2.75 -25.86 5.25
N ALA A 305 3.83 -25.29 5.80
CA ALA A 305 5.06 -26.02 6.12
C ALA A 305 4.81 -27.14 7.13
N ALA A 306 4.06 -26.85 8.22
CA ALA A 306 3.70 -27.86 9.21
C ALA A 306 2.88 -29.02 8.60
N SER A 307 1.88 -28.71 7.77
CA SER A 307 1.11 -29.73 7.06
C SER A 307 1.97 -30.54 6.08
N MET A 308 2.97 -29.93 5.44
CA MET A 308 3.91 -30.64 4.56
C MET A 308 4.82 -31.60 5.34
N GLU A 309 5.25 -31.23 6.55
CA GLU A 309 6.00 -32.13 7.44
C GLU A 309 5.17 -33.34 7.85
N GLU A 310 3.89 -33.12 8.22
CA GLU A 310 2.96 -34.20 8.54
C GLU A 310 2.72 -35.13 7.34
N ILE A 311 2.47 -34.56 6.15
CA ILE A 311 2.28 -35.31 4.91
C ILE A 311 3.53 -36.14 4.57
N ASN A 312 4.72 -35.55 4.68
CA ASN A 312 5.98 -36.28 4.44
C ASN A 312 6.15 -37.45 5.42
N GLY A 313 5.79 -37.25 6.69
CA GLY A 313 5.74 -38.32 7.69
C GLY A 313 4.77 -39.45 7.32
N ALA A 314 3.55 -39.11 6.91
CA ALA A 314 2.53 -40.07 6.49
C ALA A 314 2.93 -40.86 5.24
N ILE A 315 3.59 -40.21 4.26
CA ILE A 315 4.10 -40.86 3.05
C ILE A 315 5.22 -41.84 3.40
N LYS A 316 6.17 -41.45 4.26
CA LYS A 316 7.23 -42.36 4.74
C LYS A 316 6.66 -43.58 5.44
N LEU A 317 5.68 -43.38 6.34
CA LEU A 317 5.01 -44.47 7.03
C LEU A 317 4.26 -45.39 6.06
N SER A 318 3.60 -44.82 5.05
CA SER A 318 2.89 -45.58 4.00
C SER A 318 3.87 -46.42 3.18
N ALA A 319 5.00 -45.85 2.75
CA ALA A 319 6.03 -46.56 2.01
C ALA A 319 6.65 -47.70 2.83
N GLU A 320 6.93 -47.48 4.11
CA GLU A 320 7.45 -48.52 5.01
C GLU A 320 6.42 -49.64 5.26
N SER A 321 5.15 -49.27 5.46
CA SER A 321 4.08 -50.24 5.72
C SER A 321 3.77 -51.08 4.48
N ALA A 322 3.78 -50.47 3.30
CA ALA A 322 3.64 -51.18 2.03
C ALA A 322 4.77 -52.21 1.83
N ARG A 323 6.01 -51.81 2.10
CA ARG A 323 7.18 -52.69 1.99
C ARG A 323 7.12 -53.87 2.96
N ARG A 324 6.82 -53.61 4.24
CA ARG A 324 6.63 -54.67 5.25
C ARG A 324 5.49 -55.62 4.88
N GLY A 325 4.39 -55.09 4.35
CA GLY A 325 3.29 -55.92 3.87
C GLY A 325 3.68 -56.78 2.67
N ALA A 326 4.47 -56.26 1.74
CA ALA A 326 4.97 -57.00 0.58
C ALA A 326 5.88 -58.15 1.03
N ASP A 327 6.78 -57.91 1.98
CA ASP A 327 7.64 -58.95 2.56
C ASP A 327 6.80 -60.05 3.22
N LEU A 328 5.77 -59.68 4.00
CA LEU A 328 4.84 -60.64 4.62
C LEU A 328 4.05 -61.45 3.59
N ALA A 329 3.64 -60.82 2.49
CA ALA A 329 2.96 -61.51 1.39
C ALA A 329 3.90 -62.53 0.72
N VAL A 330 5.17 -62.19 0.49
CA VAL A 330 6.17 -63.13 -0.04
C VAL A 330 6.36 -64.32 0.91
N ASP A 331 6.50 -64.09 2.21
CA ASP A 331 6.65 -65.16 3.22
C ASP A 331 5.41 -66.06 3.30
N THR A 332 4.22 -65.45 3.23
CA THR A 332 2.93 -66.18 3.20
C THR A 332 2.81 -67.03 1.94
N ALA A 333 3.25 -66.51 0.78
CA ALA A 333 3.26 -67.26 -0.48
C ALA A 333 4.21 -68.46 -0.43
N GLN A 334 5.38 -68.32 0.22
CA GLN A 334 6.32 -69.43 0.46
C GLN A 334 5.71 -70.49 1.38
N THR A 335 5.08 -70.08 2.48
CA THR A 335 4.39 -70.99 3.41
C THR A 335 3.25 -71.74 2.72
N THR A 336 2.46 -71.04 1.88
CA THR A 336 1.36 -71.65 1.12
C THR A 336 1.87 -72.69 0.12
N ARG A 337 3.04 -72.45 -0.48
CA ARG A 337 3.72 -73.40 -1.37
C ARG A 337 4.15 -74.66 -0.61
N ALA A 338 4.78 -74.51 0.56
CA ALA A 338 5.16 -75.64 1.40
C ALA A 338 3.94 -76.46 1.86
N CYS A 339 2.82 -75.81 2.19
CA CYS A 339 1.56 -76.49 2.48
C CYS A 339 1.04 -77.29 1.27
N ALA A 340 1.12 -76.75 0.06
CA ALA A 340 0.71 -77.44 -1.16
C ALA A 340 1.56 -78.69 -1.43
N GLU A 341 2.89 -78.60 -1.22
CA GLU A 341 3.82 -79.74 -1.33
C GLU A 341 3.51 -80.84 -0.30
N ALA A 342 3.23 -80.47 0.96
CA ALA A 342 2.85 -81.42 1.99
C ALA A 342 1.51 -82.14 1.66
N VAL A 343 0.53 -81.42 1.11
CA VAL A 343 -0.74 -82.02 0.65
C VAL A 343 -0.52 -82.95 -0.55
N GLU A 344 0.43 -82.64 -1.43
CA GLU A 344 0.82 -83.53 -2.53
C GLU A 344 1.42 -84.84 -2.00
N GLN A 345 2.27 -84.76 -0.97
CA GLN A 345 2.82 -85.93 -0.31
C GLN A 345 1.73 -86.80 0.33
N VAL A 346 0.76 -86.20 1.02
CA VAL A 346 -0.40 -86.93 1.59
C VAL A 346 -1.20 -87.66 0.51
N VAL A 347 -1.36 -87.08 -0.69
CA VAL A 347 -2.02 -87.78 -1.80
C VAL A 347 -1.20 -88.97 -2.28
N GLY A 348 0.13 -88.85 -2.30
CA GLY A 348 1.04 -89.98 -2.55
C GLY A 348 0.85 -91.12 -1.55
N ASP A 349 0.88 -90.82 -0.25
CA ASP A 349 0.70 -91.80 0.83
C ASP A 349 -0.67 -92.50 0.74
N MET A 350 -1.74 -91.74 0.45
CA MET A 350 -3.07 -92.31 0.26
C MET A 350 -3.14 -93.25 -0.96
N ASP A 351 -2.40 -92.96 -2.01
CA ASP A 351 -2.32 -93.82 -3.19
C ASP A 351 -1.57 -95.12 -2.91
N GLU A 352 -0.53 -95.07 -2.07
CA GLU A 352 0.15 -96.27 -1.57
C GLU A 352 -0.76 -97.14 -0.69
N ILE A 353 -1.51 -96.52 0.23
CA ILE A 353 -2.49 -97.24 1.07
C ILE A 353 -3.57 -97.91 0.19
N ARG A 354 -4.06 -97.22 -0.84
CA ARG A 354 -5.02 -97.77 -1.79
C ARG A 354 -4.46 -99.02 -2.48
N ARG A 355 -3.24 -98.95 -3.02
CA ARG A 355 -2.58 -100.10 -3.66
C ARG A 355 -2.37 -101.26 -2.69
N ALA A 356 -2.00 -100.97 -1.43
CA ALA A 356 -1.86 -102.00 -0.41
C ALA A 356 -3.20 -102.69 -0.10
N ALA A 357 -4.29 -101.92 0.00
CA ALA A 357 -5.64 -102.46 0.20
C ALA A 357 -6.12 -103.30 -0.99
N ASP A 358 -5.84 -102.88 -2.23
CA ASP A 358 -6.13 -103.66 -3.44
C ASP A 358 -5.40 -105.02 -3.41
N GLY A 359 -4.10 -105.01 -3.09
CA GLY A 359 -3.30 -106.24 -2.95
C GLY A 359 -3.79 -107.15 -1.82
N MET A 360 -4.23 -106.59 -0.69
CA MET A 360 -4.89 -107.36 0.37
C MET A 360 -6.18 -108.01 -0.13
N GLY A 361 -6.96 -107.32 -0.96
CA GLY A 361 -8.17 -107.84 -1.58
C GLY A 361 -7.92 -109.09 -2.42
N GLU A 362 -6.85 -109.09 -3.22
CA GLU A 362 -6.43 -110.25 -4.04
C GLU A 362 -6.04 -111.46 -3.17
N ILE A 363 -5.29 -111.22 -2.09
CA ILE A 363 -4.91 -112.27 -1.13
C ILE A 363 -6.16 -112.85 -0.46
N VAL A 364 -7.07 -112.00 0.00
CA VAL A 364 -8.32 -112.42 0.66
C VAL A 364 -9.19 -113.24 -0.29
N GLN A 365 -9.27 -112.88 -1.58
CA GLN A 365 -9.96 -113.66 -2.60
C GLN A 365 -9.34 -115.05 -2.80
N THR A 366 -8.01 -115.15 -2.72
CA THR A 366 -7.30 -116.44 -2.78
C THR A 366 -7.61 -117.30 -1.56
N ILE A 367 -7.64 -116.71 -0.36
CA ILE A 367 -8.00 -117.42 0.90
C ILE A 367 -9.45 -117.90 0.85
N GLU A 368 -10.38 -117.11 0.31
CA GLU A 368 -11.77 -117.53 0.07
C GLU A 368 -11.83 -118.78 -0.82
N GLY A 369 -11.03 -118.79 -1.90
CA GLY A 369 -10.88 -119.94 -2.78
C GLY A 369 -10.35 -121.19 -2.06
N VAL A 370 -9.34 -121.04 -1.20
CA VAL A 370 -8.80 -122.14 -0.37
C VAL A 370 -9.83 -122.65 0.63
N ALA A 371 -10.56 -121.76 1.30
CA ALA A 371 -11.63 -122.13 2.23
C ALA A 371 -12.76 -122.89 1.52
N PHE A 372 -13.16 -122.46 0.33
CA PHE A 372 -14.16 -123.15 -0.50
C PHE A 372 -13.68 -124.53 -0.95
N GLN A 373 -12.45 -124.66 -1.42
CA GLN A 373 -11.84 -125.94 -1.76
C GLN A 373 -11.75 -126.88 -0.56
N THR A 374 -11.38 -126.35 0.61
CA THR A 374 -11.32 -127.10 1.87
C THR A 374 -12.70 -127.59 2.30
N ASN A 375 -13.74 -126.78 2.10
CA ASN A 375 -15.13 -127.17 2.34
C ASN A 375 -15.60 -128.30 1.41
N LEU A 376 -15.22 -128.25 0.12
CA LEU A 376 -15.48 -129.33 -0.85
C LEU A 376 -14.72 -130.62 -0.51
N LEU A 377 -13.45 -130.52 -0.10
CA LEU A 377 -12.65 -131.66 0.34
C LEU A 377 -13.24 -132.30 1.60
N ALA A 378 -13.68 -131.49 2.56
CA ALA A 378 -14.36 -131.95 3.77
C ALA A 378 -15.70 -132.63 3.46
N LEU A 379 -16.47 -132.11 2.50
CA LEU A 379 -17.68 -132.75 2.00
C LEU A 379 -17.38 -134.12 1.36
N ASN A 380 -16.38 -134.20 0.49
CA ASN A 380 -15.95 -135.44 -0.14
C ASN A 380 -15.48 -136.47 0.90
N ALA A 381 -14.72 -136.03 1.91
CA ALA A 381 -14.28 -136.88 3.02
C ALA A 381 -15.45 -137.37 3.89
N ALA A 382 -16.46 -136.53 4.15
CA ALA A 382 -17.67 -136.92 4.88
C ALA A 382 -18.50 -137.97 4.10
N VAL A 383 -18.59 -137.83 2.77
CA VAL A 383 -19.25 -138.81 1.89
C VAL A 383 -18.51 -140.14 1.92
N GLU A 384 -17.17 -140.15 1.81
CA GLU A 384 -16.39 -141.38 1.82
C GLU A 384 -16.39 -142.05 3.22
N ALA A 385 -16.40 -141.27 4.29
CA ALA A 385 -16.61 -141.76 5.65
C ALA A 385 -17.99 -142.41 5.85
N ALA A 386 -19.05 -141.84 5.26
CA ALA A 386 -20.39 -142.46 5.26
C ALA A 386 -20.43 -143.77 4.45
N ARG A 387 -19.63 -143.85 3.38
CA ARG A 387 -19.49 -145.04 2.52
C ARG A 387 -18.75 -146.20 3.19
N ALA A 388 -17.83 -145.91 4.11
CA ALA A 388 -17.04 -146.89 4.86
C ALA A 388 -17.76 -147.50 6.10
N GLY A 389 -18.99 -147.06 6.42
CA GLY A 389 -19.79 -147.62 7.52
C GLY A 389 -19.18 -147.41 8.91
N GLU A 390 -19.20 -148.44 9.78
CA GLU A 390 -18.69 -148.35 11.17
C GLU A 390 -17.19 -148.03 11.25
N SER A 391 -16.38 -148.42 10.24
CA SER A 391 -14.94 -148.13 10.18
C SER A 391 -14.62 -146.67 9.83
N GLY A 392 -15.60 -145.90 9.35
CA GLY A 392 -15.45 -144.50 8.91
C GLY A 392 -15.79 -143.45 9.99
N ARG A 393 -16.28 -143.86 11.17
CA ARG A 393 -16.78 -142.95 12.22
C ARG A 393 -15.78 -141.88 12.66
N GLY A 394 -14.51 -142.24 12.84
CA GLY A 394 -13.46 -141.27 13.20
C GLY A 394 -13.19 -140.24 12.10
N PHE A 395 -13.20 -140.66 10.84
CA PHE A 395 -13.04 -139.77 9.68
C PHE A 395 -14.25 -138.86 9.48
N ALA A 396 -15.47 -139.32 9.77
CA ALA A 396 -16.68 -138.50 9.69
C ALA A 396 -16.63 -137.29 10.63
N VAL A 397 -16.14 -137.48 11.86
CA VAL A 397 -15.98 -136.40 12.85
C VAL A 397 -14.93 -135.39 12.40
N VAL A 398 -13.78 -135.86 11.91
CA VAL A 398 -12.74 -134.97 11.38
C VAL A 398 -13.24 -134.20 10.16
N ALA A 399 -13.96 -134.85 9.24
CA ALA A 399 -14.54 -134.19 8.07
C ALA A 399 -15.57 -133.12 8.44
N ALA A 400 -16.42 -133.37 9.45
CA ALA A 400 -17.35 -132.37 9.97
C ALA A 400 -16.62 -131.17 10.61
N GLU A 401 -15.56 -131.42 11.39
CA GLU A 401 -14.76 -130.37 12.03
C GLU A 401 -14.01 -129.52 10.99
N VAL A 402 -13.42 -130.14 9.96
CA VAL A 402 -12.76 -129.44 8.85
C VAL A 402 -13.77 -128.62 8.04
N ARG A 403 -14.99 -129.13 7.84
CA ARG A 403 -16.08 -128.39 7.18
C ARG A 403 -16.47 -127.14 7.97
N VAL A 404 -16.64 -127.27 9.30
CA VAL A 404 -16.95 -126.15 10.19
C VAL A 404 -15.81 -125.12 10.20
N LEU A 405 -14.55 -125.56 10.20
CA LEU A 405 -13.38 -124.68 10.11
C LEU A 405 -13.35 -123.92 8.78
N ALA A 406 -13.62 -124.60 7.67
CA ALA A 406 -13.68 -123.98 6.34
C ALA A 406 -14.80 -122.93 6.26
N GLN A 407 -15.98 -123.22 6.82
CA GLN A 407 -17.09 -122.29 6.91
C GLN A 407 -16.74 -121.06 7.77
N ARG A 408 -16.15 -121.26 8.95
CA ARG A 408 -15.67 -120.17 9.82
C ARG A 408 -14.60 -119.31 9.14
N THR A 409 -13.75 -119.93 8.32
CA THR A 409 -12.70 -119.23 7.55
C THR A 409 -13.35 -118.36 6.46
N ALA A 410 -14.36 -118.88 5.76
CA ALA A 410 -15.11 -118.11 4.76
C ALA A 410 -15.85 -116.90 5.39
N ASP A 411 -16.48 -117.09 6.55
CA ASP A 411 -17.14 -116.00 7.27
C ASP A 411 -16.17 -114.91 7.71
N ALA A 412 -14.99 -115.30 8.23
CA ALA A 412 -13.93 -114.37 8.61
C ALA A 412 -13.36 -113.61 7.39
N VAL A 413 -13.20 -114.30 6.26
CA VAL A 413 -12.77 -113.71 4.98
C VAL A 413 -13.77 -112.66 4.48
N GLN A 414 -15.08 -112.93 4.57
CA GLN A 414 -16.12 -111.96 4.22
C GLN A 414 -16.06 -110.70 5.11
N GLN A 415 -15.78 -110.85 6.41
CA GLN A 415 -15.59 -109.71 7.31
C GLN A 415 -14.34 -108.88 6.94
N ILE A 416 -13.22 -109.54 6.64
CA ILE A 416 -11.98 -108.86 6.20
C ILE A 416 -12.21 -108.12 4.88
N ARG A 417 -12.94 -108.72 3.93
CA ARG A 417 -13.30 -108.08 2.66
C ARG A 417 -14.11 -106.79 2.89
N GLY A 418 -15.05 -106.81 3.83
CA GLY A 418 -15.80 -105.61 4.24
C GLY A 418 -14.89 -104.51 4.79
N LEU A 419 -13.92 -104.86 5.64
CA LEU A 419 -12.94 -103.90 6.18
C LEU A 419 -12.04 -103.30 5.09
N ILE A 420 -11.58 -104.11 4.12
CA ILE A 420 -10.78 -103.64 2.98
C ILE A 420 -11.61 -102.67 2.13
N SER A 421 -12.84 -103.03 1.78
CA SER A 421 -13.73 -102.17 0.99
C SER A 421 -14.02 -100.84 1.69
N GLY A 422 -14.29 -100.87 3.00
CA GLY A 422 -14.47 -99.65 3.79
C GLY A 422 -13.19 -98.80 3.89
N THR A 423 -12.01 -99.42 3.86
CA THR A 423 -10.72 -98.71 3.81
C THR A 423 -10.51 -98.03 2.46
N GLN A 424 -10.79 -98.73 1.35
CA GLN A 424 -10.72 -98.17 -0.01
C GLN A 424 -11.66 -96.98 -0.19
N GLU A 425 -12.88 -97.06 0.34
CA GLU A 425 -13.85 -95.95 0.32
C GLU A 425 -13.32 -94.73 1.10
N ARG A 426 -12.84 -94.94 2.33
CA ARG A 426 -12.26 -93.86 3.16
C ARG A 426 -11.04 -93.21 2.53
N VAL A 427 -10.15 -93.99 1.92
CA VAL A 427 -8.98 -93.47 1.19
C VAL A 427 -9.43 -92.63 -0.01
N THR A 428 -10.44 -93.07 -0.75
CA THR A 428 -11.01 -92.31 -1.88
C THR A 428 -11.56 -90.95 -1.44
N VAL A 429 -12.28 -90.91 -0.32
CA VAL A 429 -12.75 -89.66 0.29
C VAL A 429 -11.56 -88.78 0.71
N GLY A 430 -10.53 -89.35 1.34
CA GLY A 430 -9.32 -88.64 1.73
C GLY A 430 -8.57 -88.00 0.56
N VAL A 431 -8.43 -88.73 -0.55
CA VAL A 431 -7.82 -88.20 -1.80
C VAL A 431 -8.62 -87.04 -2.38
N ASN A 432 -9.96 -87.10 -2.33
CA ASN A 432 -10.82 -86.01 -2.79
C ASN A 432 -10.65 -84.74 -1.94
N HIS A 433 -10.65 -84.86 -0.60
CA HIS A 433 -10.41 -83.72 0.28
C HIS A 433 -9.01 -83.12 0.12
N ALA A 434 -7.99 -83.95 -0.07
CA ALA A 434 -6.64 -83.46 -0.33
C ALA A 434 -6.54 -82.73 -1.68
N ARG A 435 -7.26 -83.18 -2.71
CA ARG A 435 -7.35 -82.48 -4.00
C ARG A 435 -8.03 -81.11 -3.87
N GLU A 436 -9.16 -81.05 -3.16
CA GLU A 436 -9.87 -79.80 -2.87
C GLU A 436 -9.00 -78.83 -2.07
N THR A 437 -8.27 -79.33 -1.07
CA THR A 437 -7.31 -78.55 -0.27
C THR A 437 -6.20 -77.97 -1.15
N ARG A 438 -5.68 -78.75 -2.12
CA ARG A 438 -4.67 -78.27 -3.08
C ARG A 438 -5.21 -77.13 -3.94
N GLU A 439 -6.44 -77.22 -4.42
CA GLU A 439 -7.09 -76.14 -5.19
C GLU A 439 -7.30 -74.88 -4.35
N LEU A 440 -7.64 -75.03 -3.06
CA LEU A 440 -7.72 -73.90 -2.12
C LEU A 440 -6.35 -73.25 -1.90
N MET A 441 -5.29 -74.02 -1.74
CA MET A 441 -3.92 -73.49 -1.61
C MET A 441 -3.46 -72.76 -2.88
N ALA A 442 -3.81 -73.26 -4.07
CA ALA A 442 -3.52 -72.58 -5.32
C ALA A 442 -4.19 -71.20 -5.40
N ARG A 443 -5.49 -71.12 -5.07
CA ARG A 443 -6.22 -69.85 -5.00
C ARG A 443 -5.65 -68.90 -3.95
N ALA A 444 -5.28 -69.40 -2.78
CA ALA A 444 -4.67 -68.59 -1.72
C ALA A 444 -3.34 -67.98 -2.17
N ARG A 445 -2.49 -68.76 -2.84
CA ARG A 445 -1.22 -68.26 -3.40
C ARG A 445 -1.45 -67.15 -4.42
N ASP A 446 -2.41 -67.34 -5.33
CA ASP A 446 -2.70 -66.35 -6.38
C ASP A 446 -3.20 -65.02 -5.75
N ALA A 447 -4.10 -65.11 -4.75
CA ALA A 447 -4.57 -63.94 -4.01
C ALA A 447 -3.45 -63.22 -3.22
N VAL A 448 -2.53 -63.97 -2.61
CA VAL A 448 -1.36 -63.39 -1.92
C VAL A 448 -0.42 -62.71 -2.92
N GLY A 449 -0.29 -63.24 -4.14
CA GLY A 449 0.45 -62.62 -5.24
C GLY A 449 -0.15 -61.27 -5.65
N GLU A 450 -1.48 -61.18 -5.78
CA GLU A 450 -2.18 -59.92 -6.04
C GLU A 450 -1.95 -58.89 -4.92
N VAL A 451 -1.99 -59.32 -3.65
CA VAL A 451 -1.70 -58.43 -2.50
C VAL A 451 -0.28 -57.89 -2.57
N ALA A 452 0.71 -58.75 -2.87
CA ALA A 452 2.11 -58.32 -3.02
C ALA A 452 2.26 -57.25 -4.12
N GLN A 453 1.59 -57.44 -5.27
CA GLN A 453 1.61 -56.50 -6.38
C GLN A 453 0.99 -55.14 -6.02
N VAL A 454 -0.15 -55.12 -5.32
CA VAL A 454 -0.78 -53.87 -4.85
C VAL A 454 0.14 -53.12 -3.90
N LEU A 455 0.81 -53.83 -2.99
CA LEU A 455 1.72 -53.20 -2.03
C LEU A 455 2.98 -52.62 -2.70
N GLU A 456 3.49 -53.28 -3.75
CA GLU A 456 4.57 -52.73 -4.57
C GLU A 456 4.15 -51.45 -5.30
N GLN A 457 2.92 -51.39 -5.82
CA GLN A 457 2.35 -50.18 -6.41
C GLN A 457 2.22 -49.05 -5.38
N VAL A 458 1.77 -49.33 -4.15
CA VAL A 458 1.69 -48.34 -3.07
C VAL A 458 3.08 -47.81 -2.71
N SER A 459 4.08 -48.68 -2.62
CA SER A 459 5.47 -48.26 -2.35
C SER A 459 6.01 -47.34 -3.45
N THR A 460 5.71 -47.64 -4.71
CA THR A 460 6.12 -46.82 -5.85
C THR A 460 5.42 -45.47 -5.84
N ALA A 461 4.09 -45.44 -5.64
CA ALA A 461 3.31 -44.21 -5.55
C ALA A 461 3.77 -43.33 -4.36
N ALA A 462 4.13 -43.94 -3.23
CA ALA A 462 4.65 -43.20 -2.09
C ALA A 462 6.02 -42.55 -2.39
N ALA A 463 6.88 -43.21 -3.17
CA ALA A 463 8.15 -42.62 -3.60
C ALA A 463 7.95 -41.41 -4.54
N GLU A 464 7.00 -41.50 -5.47
CA GLU A 464 6.63 -40.37 -6.34
C GLU A 464 6.01 -39.21 -5.55
N GLN A 465 5.13 -39.50 -4.59
CA GLN A 465 4.55 -38.49 -3.70
C GLN A 465 5.63 -37.80 -2.87
N GLN A 466 6.63 -38.53 -2.37
CA GLN A 466 7.76 -37.94 -1.64
C GLN A 466 8.54 -36.94 -2.50
N GLN A 467 8.76 -37.26 -3.79
CA GLN A 467 9.38 -36.32 -4.73
C GLN A 467 8.50 -35.08 -4.93
N GLY A 468 7.18 -35.26 -5.09
CA GLY A 468 6.23 -34.14 -5.21
C GLY A 468 6.23 -33.22 -3.98
N VAL A 469 6.26 -33.79 -2.77
CA VAL A 469 6.35 -33.02 -1.53
C VAL A 469 7.67 -32.25 -1.43
N SER A 470 8.79 -32.81 -1.90
CA SER A 470 10.07 -32.09 -1.96
C SER A 470 9.99 -30.84 -2.83
N GLN A 471 9.32 -30.91 -4.00
CA GLN A 471 9.12 -29.76 -4.88
C GLN A 471 8.23 -28.70 -4.24
N ILE A 472 7.18 -29.13 -3.54
CA ILE A 472 6.30 -28.19 -2.81
C ILE A 472 7.09 -27.50 -1.69
N ASN A 473 7.96 -28.22 -1.00
CA ASN A 473 8.79 -27.64 0.06
C ASN A 473 9.75 -26.56 -0.47
N GLU A 474 10.34 -26.77 -1.66
CA GLU A 474 11.14 -25.73 -2.34
C GLU A 474 10.30 -24.50 -2.68
N ALA A 475 9.08 -24.68 -3.20
CA ALA A 475 8.17 -23.58 -3.51
C ALA A 475 7.75 -22.80 -2.25
N VAL A 476 7.47 -23.50 -1.14
CA VAL A 476 7.16 -22.87 0.16
C VAL A 476 8.36 -22.07 0.68
N SER A 477 9.58 -22.61 0.57
CA SER A 477 10.81 -21.90 0.92
C SER A 477 11.01 -20.63 0.08
N GLN A 478 10.72 -20.68 -1.22
CA GLN A 478 10.79 -19.51 -2.10
C GLN A 478 9.74 -18.46 -1.70
N MET A 479 8.52 -18.89 -1.37
CA MET A 479 7.46 -17.99 -0.90
C MET A 479 7.81 -17.33 0.43
N ASP A 480 8.47 -18.05 1.35
CA ASP A 480 8.98 -17.46 2.60
C ASP A 480 10.00 -16.35 2.32
N GLY A 481 10.94 -16.60 1.40
CA GLY A 481 11.91 -15.58 0.96
C GLY A 481 11.24 -14.32 0.38
N LEU A 482 10.22 -14.48 -0.47
CA LEU A 482 9.44 -13.36 -1.01
C LEU A 482 8.65 -12.62 0.09
N THR A 483 8.12 -13.36 1.07
CA THR A 483 7.38 -12.79 2.20
C THR A 483 8.28 -11.93 3.09
N GLN A 484 9.50 -12.40 3.36
CA GLN A 484 10.51 -11.60 4.07
C GLN A 484 10.93 -10.36 3.28
N GLN A 485 11.09 -10.48 1.96
CA GLN A 485 11.40 -9.34 1.10
C GLN A 485 10.27 -8.31 1.09
N ASN A 486 9.01 -8.75 1.07
CA ASN A 486 7.86 -7.86 1.19
C ASN A 486 7.85 -7.13 2.54
N ALA A 487 8.16 -7.82 3.64
CA ALA A 487 8.27 -7.19 4.96
C ALA A 487 9.34 -6.08 4.97
N ALA A 488 10.52 -6.36 4.41
CA ALA A 488 11.58 -5.35 4.26
C ALA A 488 11.15 -4.17 3.37
N MET A 489 10.41 -4.44 2.29
CA MET A 489 9.89 -3.42 1.40
C MET A 489 8.85 -2.54 2.09
N VAL A 490 7.97 -3.12 2.92
CA VAL A 490 6.98 -2.40 3.72
C VAL A 490 7.68 -1.42 4.68
N GLU A 491 8.74 -1.85 5.36
CA GLU A 491 9.54 -0.97 6.23
C GLU A 491 10.19 0.18 5.43
N GLN A 492 10.78 -0.15 4.27
CA GLN A 492 11.42 0.85 3.41
C GLN A 492 10.44 1.87 2.83
N LEU A 493 9.25 1.43 2.43
CA LEU A 493 8.17 2.29 1.94
C LEU A 493 7.63 3.19 3.04
N ALA A 494 7.45 2.67 4.27
CA ALA A 494 7.06 3.47 5.42
C ALA A 494 8.10 4.59 5.71
N ALA A 495 9.39 4.25 5.70
CA ALA A 495 10.47 5.22 5.91
C ALA A 495 10.50 6.29 4.81
N SER A 496 10.30 5.89 3.55
CA SER A 496 10.26 6.79 2.40
C SER A 496 9.04 7.72 2.46
N ALA A 497 7.85 7.18 2.74
CA ALA A 497 6.62 7.95 2.90
C ALA A 497 6.76 9.00 4.02
N ASN A 498 7.33 8.63 5.17
CA ASN A 498 7.61 9.56 6.26
C ASN A 498 8.60 10.66 5.86
N THR A 499 9.64 10.32 5.10
CA THR A 499 10.63 11.28 4.62
C THR A 499 10.00 12.29 3.66
N VAL A 500 9.24 11.83 2.66
CA VAL A 500 8.56 12.72 1.71
C VAL A 500 7.49 13.56 2.44
N SER A 501 6.77 12.99 3.42
CA SER A 501 5.81 13.72 4.24
C SER A 501 6.46 14.86 5.01
N ALA A 502 7.63 14.60 5.62
CA ALA A 502 8.40 15.60 6.34
C ALA A 502 8.92 16.70 5.39
N GLN A 503 9.40 16.33 4.20
CA GLN A 503 9.85 17.28 3.18
C GLN A 503 8.70 18.16 2.67
N ALA A 504 7.55 17.57 2.34
CA ALA A 504 6.36 18.32 1.95
C ALA A 504 5.90 19.27 3.07
N GLY A 505 5.95 18.81 4.34
CA GLY A 505 5.70 19.63 5.51
C GLY A 505 6.65 20.82 5.62
N ALA A 506 7.96 20.61 5.42
CA ALA A 506 8.96 21.68 5.45
C ALA A 506 8.77 22.73 4.34
N VAL A 507 8.38 22.28 3.14
CA VAL A 507 8.05 23.19 2.02
C VAL A 507 6.81 24.02 2.35
N VAL A 508 5.73 23.40 2.85
CA VAL A 508 4.52 24.11 3.29
C VAL A 508 4.85 25.10 4.40
N ASP A 509 5.66 24.70 5.39
CA ASP A 509 6.06 25.57 6.50
C ASP A 509 6.89 26.78 6.01
N THR A 510 7.76 26.59 5.02
CA THR A 510 8.48 27.71 4.38
C THR A 510 7.52 28.64 3.63
N MET A 511 6.53 28.07 2.93
CA MET A 511 5.53 28.85 2.20
C MET A 511 4.60 29.65 3.12
N ARG A 512 4.45 29.29 4.40
CA ARG A 512 3.67 30.05 5.40
C ARG A 512 4.23 31.44 5.69
N LEU A 513 5.50 31.69 5.35
CA LEU A 513 6.08 33.04 5.42
C LEU A 513 5.34 34.05 4.54
N PHE A 514 4.79 33.57 3.41
CA PHE A 514 4.02 34.41 2.49
C PHE A 514 2.57 34.49 2.92
N ARG A 515 2.06 35.69 3.20
CA ARG A 515 0.64 35.90 3.51
C ARG A 515 -0.13 36.12 2.22
N LEU A 516 -1.10 35.27 1.91
CA LEU A 516 -1.85 35.34 0.65
C LEU A 516 -3.16 36.11 0.77
N SER A 517 -3.70 36.24 1.99
CA SER A 517 -4.98 36.90 2.25
C SER A 517 -4.99 37.64 3.59
N ALA A 518 -5.91 38.60 3.73
CA ALA A 518 -5.99 39.45 4.92
C ALA A 518 -6.44 38.69 6.17
N ASP A 519 -7.11 37.55 6.03
CA ASP A 519 -7.53 36.66 7.11
C ASP A 519 -6.42 35.71 7.59
N GLU A 520 -5.38 35.48 6.78
CA GLU A 520 -4.22 34.69 7.21
C GLU A 520 -3.43 35.45 8.28
N ARG A 521 -3.13 34.78 9.39
CA ARG A 521 -2.22 35.31 10.42
C ARG A 521 -0.78 35.15 9.95
N SER A 522 0.01 36.20 10.14
CA SER A 522 1.45 36.12 9.88
C SER A 522 2.11 35.17 10.89
N VAL A 523 3.16 34.46 10.46
CA VAL A 523 3.99 33.64 11.36
C VAL A 523 4.55 34.47 12.52
N ALA A 524 4.77 35.77 12.32
CA ALA A 524 5.21 36.70 13.36
C ALA A 524 4.14 37.02 14.43
N GLN A 525 2.86 36.75 14.14
CA GLN A 525 1.75 36.95 15.09
C GLN A 525 1.55 35.72 15.99
N ILE A 526 2.28 34.63 15.75
CA ILE A 526 2.24 33.46 16.62
C ILE A 526 3.03 33.79 17.89
N ASP A 527 2.43 33.60 19.07
CA ASP A 527 3.11 33.82 20.34
C ASP A 527 4.25 32.82 20.52
N ALA A 528 5.49 33.29 20.36
CA ALA A 528 6.69 32.48 20.49
C ALA A 528 6.85 31.90 21.91
N VAL A 529 6.35 32.58 22.94
CA VAL A 529 6.37 32.10 24.33
C VAL A 529 5.36 30.97 24.48
N GLN A 530 4.17 31.10 23.90
CA GLN A 530 3.17 30.03 23.86
C GLN A 530 3.69 28.83 23.05
N LEU A 531 4.24 29.03 21.85
CA LEU A 531 4.87 27.97 21.06
C LEU A 531 5.98 27.24 21.82
N ARG A 532 6.81 27.96 22.57
CA ARG A 532 7.87 27.35 23.38
C ARG A 532 7.30 26.60 24.59
N ARG A 533 6.23 27.09 25.19
CA ARG A 533 5.51 26.40 26.28
C ARG A 533 4.82 25.14 25.75
N GLU A 534 4.17 25.22 24.59
CA GLU A 534 3.56 24.09 23.89
C GLU A 534 4.61 23.09 23.44
N ALA A 535 5.75 23.51 22.88
CA ALA A 535 6.85 22.62 22.54
C ALA A 535 7.44 21.94 23.77
N ARG A 536 7.64 22.66 24.89
CA ARG A 536 8.10 22.07 26.17
C ARG A 536 7.03 21.19 26.85
N ALA A 537 5.75 21.50 26.65
CA ALA A 537 4.64 20.69 27.16
C ALA A 537 4.47 19.43 26.32
N ALA A 538 4.60 19.53 24.99
CA ALA A 538 4.65 18.42 24.06
C ALA A 538 5.86 17.53 24.36
N ASP A 539 7.06 18.08 24.55
CA ASP A 539 8.25 17.31 24.93
C ASP A 539 8.10 16.61 26.31
N LYS A 540 7.23 17.14 27.19
CA LYS A 540 6.82 16.49 28.45
C LYS A 540 5.63 15.52 28.30
N GLN A 541 4.80 15.66 27.27
CA GLN A 541 3.64 14.82 26.96
C GLN A 541 3.93 13.74 25.90
N ASP A 542 5.08 13.81 25.21
CA ASP A 542 5.49 12.91 24.13
C ASP A 542 6.07 11.58 24.62
N PHE A 543 5.99 11.33 25.93
CA PHE A 543 6.19 10.01 26.48
C PHE A 543 5.02 9.10 26.05
N SER A 544 5.30 8.12 25.20
CA SER A 544 4.41 6.98 24.96
C SER A 544 5.12 5.68 25.31
N LEU A 545 4.35 4.67 25.73
CA LEU A 545 4.89 3.35 26.03
C LEU A 545 5.54 2.72 24.78
N ASP A 546 5.04 3.00 23.57
CA ASP A 546 5.69 2.62 22.31
C ASP A 546 7.07 3.27 22.10
N LYS A 547 7.20 4.57 22.42
CA LYS A 547 8.50 5.26 22.38
C LYS A 547 9.45 4.71 23.42
N ALA A 548 8.94 4.34 24.59
CA ALA A 548 9.72 3.68 25.63
C ALA A 548 10.25 2.32 25.14
N VAL A 549 9.43 1.49 24.48
CA VAL A 549 9.87 0.22 23.88
C VAL A 549 11.01 0.45 22.89
N ARG A 550 10.85 1.38 21.93
CA ARG A 550 11.90 1.68 20.94
C ARG A 550 13.19 2.14 21.60
N ALA A 551 13.10 3.09 22.54
CA ALA A 551 14.27 3.60 23.26
C ALA A 551 15.02 2.49 24.04
N HIS A 552 14.31 1.51 24.59
CA HIS A 552 14.90 0.38 25.31
C HIS A 552 15.56 -0.65 24.39
N VAL A 553 15.01 -0.87 23.19
CA VAL A 553 15.65 -1.71 22.17
C VAL A 553 16.89 -1.03 21.58
N GLU A 554 16.84 0.28 21.38
CA GLU A 554 17.95 1.09 20.83
C GLU A 554 19.18 1.18 21.74
N TRP A 555 19.04 0.91 23.04
CA TRP A 555 20.14 0.93 24.00
C TRP A 555 21.29 -0.01 23.60
N ARG A 556 20.98 -1.18 23.02
CA ARG A 556 22.01 -2.09 22.52
C ARG A 556 22.87 -1.44 21.44
N THR A 557 22.24 -0.72 20.51
CA THR A 557 22.93 0.00 19.43
C THR A 557 23.77 1.14 20.00
N LYS A 558 23.24 1.90 20.97
CA LYS A 558 23.98 2.98 21.64
C LYS A 558 25.23 2.46 22.35
N LEU A 559 25.10 1.39 23.14
CA LEU A 559 26.22 0.79 23.86
C LEU A 559 27.25 0.18 22.91
N ARG A 560 26.83 -0.47 21.83
CA ARG A 560 27.74 -1.01 20.81
C ARG A 560 28.49 0.11 20.08
N ASN A 561 27.81 1.19 19.72
CA ASN A 561 28.46 2.35 19.09
C ASN A 561 29.47 3.00 20.03
N ALA A 562 29.11 3.19 21.30
CA ALA A 562 30.03 3.70 22.31
C ALA A 562 31.26 2.78 22.50
N ALA A 563 31.06 1.45 22.52
CA ALA A 563 32.13 0.46 22.59
C ALA A 563 33.09 0.51 21.38
N MET A 564 32.57 0.75 20.18
CA MET A 564 33.38 0.84 18.95
C MET A 564 34.09 2.19 18.82
N GLN A 565 33.47 3.29 19.25
CA GLN A 565 34.01 4.64 19.13
C GLN A 565 34.87 5.08 20.32
N GLY A 566 34.89 4.29 21.40
CA GLY A 566 35.62 4.63 22.63
C GLY A 566 35.00 5.82 23.38
N GLU A 567 33.69 6.02 23.27
CA GLU A 567 32.98 7.11 23.92
C GLU A 567 32.83 6.85 25.43
N GLN A 568 33.10 7.86 26.27
CA GLN A 568 32.92 7.75 27.72
C GLN A 568 31.45 7.98 28.08
N LEU A 569 30.82 6.97 28.68
CA LEU A 569 29.43 7.02 29.11
C LEU A 569 29.34 7.46 30.58
N ASP A 570 28.35 8.30 30.91
CA ASP A 570 28.05 8.65 32.30
C ASP A 570 27.36 7.48 33.02
N ILE A 571 28.16 6.62 33.66
CA ILE A 571 27.69 5.43 34.38
C ILE A 571 26.64 5.80 35.44
N GLN A 572 26.78 6.94 36.12
CA GLN A 572 25.87 7.32 37.20
C GLN A 572 24.48 7.65 36.68
N THR A 573 24.39 8.33 35.53
CA THR A 573 23.10 8.68 34.92
C THR A 573 22.46 7.46 34.25
N VAL A 574 23.23 6.62 33.54
CA VAL A 574 22.64 5.48 32.79
C VAL A 574 22.26 4.30 33.67
N SER A 575 22.85 4.17 34.87
CA SER A 575 22.50 3.12 35.84
C SER A 575 21.25 3.42 36.66
N ARG A 576 20.76 4.66 36.59
CA ARG A 576 19.57 5.12 37.30
C ARG A 576 18.32 4.84 36.49
N ASP A 577 17.35 4.21 37.14
CA ASP A 577 16.06 3.85 36.55
C ASP A 577 15.05 5.01 36.55
N ASP A 578 15.36 6.16 37.15
CA ASP A 578 14.54 7.36 37.18
C ASP A 578 15.01 8.46 36.19
N ALA A 579 16.20 8.29 35.61
CA ALA A 579 16.82 9.28 34.73
C ALA A 579 16.35 9.19 33.27
N CYS A 580 15.71 8.09 32.87
CA CYS A 580 15.19 7.92 31.51
C CYS A 580 13.69 8.35 31.42
N PRO A 581 13.16 8.64 30.22
CA PRO A 581 11.76 9.04 30.06
C PRO A 581 10.74 8.03 30.62
N LEU A 582 11.02 6.72 30.49
CA LEU A 582 10.19 5.67 31.09
C LEU A 582 10.26 5.70 32.62
N GLY A 583 11.46 5.85 33.18
CA GLY A 583 11.70 6.02 34.60
C GLY A 583 10.96 7.19 35.21
N GLY A 584 11.09 8.37 34.60
CA GLY A 584 10.38 9.57 35.02
C GLY A 584 8.86 9.41 34.98
N TRP A 585 8.34 8.63 34.03
CA TRP A 585 6.91 8.29 33.98
C TRP A 585 6.52 7.25 35.03
N LEU A 586 7.27 6.15 35.17
CA LEU A 586 7.02 5.08 36.15
C LEU A 586 7.02 5.63 37.59
N HIS A 587 7.95 6.52 37.92
CA HIS A 587 8.04 7.13 39.25
C HIS A 587 7.14 8.37 39.43
N GLY A 588 6.49 8.83 38.36
CA GLY A 588 5.58 9.98 38.34
C GLY A 588 4.15 9.59 37.96
N GLU A 589 3.69 10.07 36.81
CA GLU A 589 2.31 9.93 36.32
C GLU A 589 1.84 8.47 36.17
N GLY A 590 2.74 7.57 35.76
CA GLY A 590 2.44 6.14 35.60
C GLY A 590 2.04 5.47 36.91
N ARG A 591 2.64 5.87 38.03
CA ARG A 591 2.30 5.37 39.37
C ARG A 591 0.88 5.76 39.78
N HIS A 592 0.46 6.97 39.44
CA HIS A 592 -0.88 7.46 39.74
C HIS A 592 -1.96 6.76 38.89
N ARG A 593 -1.64 6.42 37.63
CA ARG A 593 -2.63 5.88 36.67
C ARG A 593 -2.71 4.36 36.62
N CYS A 594 -1.56 3.69 36.54
CA CYS A 594 -1.49 2.24 36.34
C CYS A 594 -0.81 1.53 37.54
N GLY A 595 -0.55 2.22 38.66
CA GLY A 595 0.14 1.68 39.83
C GLY A 595 -0.54 0.51 40.56
N GLN A 596 -1.85 0.30 40.34
CA GLN A 596 -2.59 -0.84 40.89
C GLN A 596 -2.46 -2.11 40.03
N LEU A 597 -1.83 -2.03 38.85
CA LEU A 597 -1.68 -3.17 37.96
C LEU A 597 -0.48 -4.04 38.38
N PRO A 598 -0.63 -5.39 38.39
CA PRO A 598 0.49 -6.30 38.65
C PRO A 598 1.63 -6.13 37.64
N SER A 599 1.30 -5.89 36.37
CA SER A 599 2.27 -5.62 35.30
C SER A 599 3.10 -4.36 35.55
N PHE A 600 2.51 -3.32 36.15
CA PHE A 600 3.21 -2.08 36.50
C PHE A 600 4.26 -2.31 37.58
N THR A 601 3.90 -3.03 38.65
CA THR A 601 4.83 -3.31 39.76
C THR A 601 5.99 -4.18 39.29
N ALA A 602 5.71 -5.18 38.45
CA ALA A 602 6.75 -5.99 37.81
C ALA A 602 7.64 -5.15 36.88
N LEU A 603 7.05 -4.24 36.10
CA LEU A 603 7.78 -3.36 35.18
C LEU A 603 8.77 -2.45 35.92
N VAL A 604 8.37 -1.85 37.05
CA VAL A 604 9.27 -1.00 37.85
C VAL A 604 10.52 -1.78 38.30
N SER A 605 10.33 -3.02 38.77
CA SER A 605 11.44 -3.88 39.21
C SER A 605 12.36 -4.29 38.06
N GLU A 606 11.78 -4.76 36.95
CA GLU A 606 12.54 -5.23 35.78
C GLU A 606 13.26 -4.08 35.05
N HIS A 607 12.63 -2.90 34.98
CA HIS A 607 13.23 -1.68 34.45
C HIS A 607 14.47 -1.25 35.24
N ALA A 608 14.40 -1.30 36.58
CA ALA A 608 15.57 -1.07 37.42
C ALA A 608 16.67 -2.13 37.20
N GLY A 609 16.28 -3.38 36.94
CA GLY A 609 17.18 -4.45 36.52
C GLY A 609 17.90 -4.15 35.22
N PHE A 610 17.17 -3.70 34.20
CA PHE A 610 17.71 -3.30 32.90
C PHE A 610 18.77 -2.20 33.04
N HIS A 611 18.48 -1.12 33.78
CA HIS A 611 19.43 -0.02 33.97
C HIS A 611 20.70 -0.44 34.73
N ARG A 612 20.61 -1.41 35.67
CA ARG A 612 21.81 -2.01 36.29
C ARG A 612 22.69 -2.74 35.28
N GLN A 613 22.09 -3.43 34.31
CA GLN A 613 22.84 -4.11 33.24
C GLN A 613 23.43 -3.11 32.24
N VAL A 614 22.70 -2.06 31.86
CA VAL A 614 23.23 -0.94 31.06
C VAL A 614 24.47 -0.34 31.75
N GLY A 615 24.41 -0.11 33.06
CA GLY A 615 25.54 0.37 33.86
C GLY A 615 26.71 -0.61 33.95
N ALA A 616 26.45 -1.92 33.88
CA ALA A 616 27.50 -2.94 33.83
C ALA A 616 28.23 -2.95 32.48
N VAL A 617 27.49 -2.88 31.37
CA VAL A 617 28.07 -2.77 30.03
C VAL A 617 28.81 -1.44 29.86
N ALA A 618 28.26 -0.32 30.32
CA ALA A 618 28.91 0.99 30.27
C ALA A 618 30.25 1.02 31.03
N ARG A 619 30.40 0.24 32.11
CA ARG A 619 31.69 0.08 32.81
C ARG A 619 32.73 -0.63 31.95
N LEU A 620 32.34 -1.67 31.21
CA LEU A 620 33.23 -2.37 30.27
C LEU A 620 33.65 -1.44 29.12
N VAL A 621 32.73 -0.64 28.60
CA VAL A 621 33.01 0.38 27.57
C VAL A 621 34.01 1.42 28.08
N ASN A 622 33.77 2.02 29.24
CA ASN A 622 34.66 3.03 29.80
C ASN A 622 36.04 2.48 30.19
N ALA A 623 36.12 1.18 30.50
CA ALA A 623 37.38 0.46 30.77
C ALA A 623 38.15 0.07 29.48
N GLY A 624 37.64 0.40 28.29
CA GLY A 624 38.27 0.08 27.01
C GLY A 624 38.19 -1.41 26.62
N GLN A 625 37.29 -2.18 27.25
CA GLN A 625 37.12 -3.61 27.00
C GLN A 625 36.02 -3.85 25.97
N SER A 626 36.19 -3.35 24.74
CA SER A 626 35.15 -3.35 23.71
C SER A 626 34.61 -4.73 23.35
N ASP A 627 35.47 -5.76 23.25
CA ASP A 627 35.05 -7.13 22.93
C ASP A 627 34.18 -7.73 24.03
N GLN A 628 34.53 -7.49 25.31
CA GLN A 628 33.74 -7.96 26.45
C GLN A 628 32.42 -7.20 26.57
N ALA A 629 32.42 -5.89 26.27
CA ALA A 629 31.20 -5.09 26.24
C ALA A 629 30.22 -5.58 25.15
N ILE A 630 30.73 -5.92 23.96
CA ILE A 630 29.91 -6.47 22.86
C ILE A 630 29.37 -7.85 23.23
N ALA A 631 30.22 -8.74 23.74
CA ALA A 631 29.81 -10.08 24.18
C ALA A 631 28.75 -10.03 25.30
N ALA A 632 28.83 -9.05 26.21
CA ALA A 632 27.85 -8.85 27.28
C ALA A 632 26.45 -8.43 26.79
N MET A 633 26.29 -8.10 25.50
CA MET A 633 25.01 -7.72 24.87
C MET A 633 24.45 -8.76 23.91
N ASP A 634 25.13 -9.89 23.71
CA ASP A 634 24.69 -10.96 22.80
C ASP A 634 23.48 -11.73 23.35
N GLY A 635 22.85 -12.54 22.50
CA GLY A 635 21.67 -13.32 22.86
C GLY A 635 21.95 -14.31 24.01
N GLY A 636 21.05 -14.38 25.00
CA GLY A 636 21.21 -15.25 26.18
C GLY A 636 22.02 -14.64 27.33
N THR A 637 22.38 -13.35 27.24
CA THR A 637 23.04 -12.61 28.33
C THR A 637 22.05 -11.96 29.29
N PRO A 638 22.45 -11.62 30.53
CA PRO A 638 21.62 -10.88 31.48
C PRO A 638 21.10 -9.55 30.92
N PHE A 639 21.86 -8.87 30.05
CA PHE A 639 21.41 -7.64 29.39
C PHE A 639 20.30 -7.92 28.38
N ALA A 640 20.46 -8.95 27.53
CA ALA A 640 19.45 -9.33 26.54
C ALA A 640 18.14 -9.78 27.22
N GLU A 641 18.23 -10.57 28.28
CA GLU A 641 17.07 -11.01 29.08
C GLU A 641 16.36 -9.84 29.74
N ALA A 642 17.09 -8.93 30.40
CA ALA A 642 16.52 -7.75 31.02
C ALA A 642 15.84 -6.82 30.00
N THR A 643 16.41 -6.69 28.81
CA THR A 643 15.82 -5.91 27.70
C THR A 643 14.50 -6.52 27.24
N GLN A 644 14.48 -7.83 26.98
CA GLN A 644 13.28 -8.55 26.55
C GLN A 644 12.19 -8.53 27.62
N SER A 645 12.56 -8.76 28.88
CA SER A 645 11.63 -8.74 30.02
C SER A 645 10.98 -7.36 30.18
N THR A 646 11.77 -6.30 30.14
CA THR A 646 11.29 -4.91 30.22
C THR A 646 10.36 -4.58 29.05
N VAL A 647 10.74 -4.88 27.81
CA VAL A 647 9.91 -4.61 26.62
C VAL A 647 8.58 -5.37 26.66
N ARG A 648 8.61 -6.65 27.06
CA ARG A 648 7.42 -7.48 27.22
C ARG A 648 6.47 -6.89 28.27
N LEU A 649 6.99 -6.46 29.42
CA LEU A 649 6.18 -5.86 30.47
C LEU A 649 5.62 -4.49 30.09
N ILE A 650 6.35 -3.68 29.31
CA ILE A 650 5.80 -2.44 28.75
C ILE A 650 4.60 -2.74 27.85
N ARG A 651 4.72 -3.72 26.94
CA ARG A 651 3.62 -4.13 26.05
C ARG A 651 2.44 -4.72 26.81
N GLN A 652 2.70 -5.52 27.84
CA GLN A 652 1.65 -6.06 28.71
C GLN A 652 0.91 -4.93 29.44
N LEU A 653 1.65 -3.96 29.98
CA LEU A 653 1.07 -2.79 30.64
C LEU A 653 0.23 -1.95 29.68
N MET A 654 0.68 -1.78 28.43
CA MET A 654 -0.11 -1.10 27.38
C MET A 654 -1.46 -1.78 27.19
N HIS A 655 -1.46 -3.11 27.01
CA HIS A 655 -2.67 -3.89 26.81
C HIS A 655 -3.61 -3.82 28.02
N GLU A 656 -3.09 -3.91 29.24
CA GLU A 656 -3.89 -3.82 30.46
C GLU A 656 -4.49 -2.42 30.68
N CYS A 657 -3.73 -1.35 30.38
CA CYS A 657 -4.26 0.02 30.50
C CYS A 657 -5.28 0.32 29.36
N GLU A 658 -5.17 -0.30 28.17
CA GLU A 658 -6.18 -0.25 27.09
C GLU A 658 -7.50 -0.92 27.47
N GLN A 659 -7.44 -2.16 27.97
CA GLN A 659 -8.63 -2.93 28.37
C GLN A 659 -9.45 -2.25 29.47
N ARG A 660 -8.80 -1.48 30.35
CA ARG A 660 -9.45 -0.78 31.47
C ARG A 660 -9.90 0.63 31.14
N GLY A 661 -9.78 1.07 29.88
CA GLY A 661 -10.16 2.43 29.46
C GLY A 661 -9.32 3.53 30.11
N LEU A 662 -8.12 3.20 30.61
CA LEU A 662 -7.19 4.14 31.23
C LEU A 662 -6.41 4.94 30.15
N THR A 663 -6.72 4.77 28.87
CA THR A 663 -5.99 5.26 27.68
C THR A 663 -6.35 6.66 27.18
N GLN A 664 -6.91 7.54 28.01
CA GLN A 664 -6.75 8.98 27.71
C GLN A 664 -5.35 9.44 28.12
N MET A 665 -4.33 8.96 27.40
CA MET A 665 -3.19 9.82 27.05
C MET A 665 -3.64 10.61 25.82
N PRO A 666 -3.27 11.89 25.66
CA PRO A 666 -3.57 12.58 24.42
C PRO A 666 -2.84 11.82 23.32
N ALA A 667 -3.58 11.01 22.57
CA ALA A 667 -3.14 10.56 21.26
C ALA A 667 -2.66 11.82 20.56
N ALA A 668 -1.45 11.79 20.02
CA ALA A 668 -1.01 12.80 19.08
C ALA A 668 -2.08 12.84 17.99
N SER A 669 -2.99 13.80 18.08
CA SER A 669 -3.97 14.07 17.07
C SER A 669 -3.16 14.55 15.88
N ALA A 670 -2.84 13.63 14.98
CA ALA A 670 -2.46 13.92 13.62
C ALA A 670 -3.69 14.44 12.87
N THR A 671 -4.24 15.53 13.37
CA THR A 671 -5.11 16.47 12.71
C THR A 671 -4.64 17.83 13.19
N ARG A 672 -3.60 18.36 12.56
CA ARG A 672 -3.50 19.82 12.38
C ARG A 672 -4.67 20.23 11.48
N SER A 673 -5.89 20.17 12.01
CA SER A 673 -7.07 20.78 11.41
C SER A 673 -6.96 22.27 11.72
N ALA A 674 -6.64 23.05 10.69
CA ALA A 674 -7.07 24.43 10.67
C ALA A 674 -8.59 24.43 10.92
N ALA A 675 -9.03 25.23 11.87
CA ALA A 675 -10.44 25.38 12.21
C ALA A 675 -11.29 25.55 10.92
N PRO A 676 -12.40 24.82 10.77
CA PRO A 676 -13.33 25.12 9.69
C PRO A 676 -13.94 26.51 9.95
N ALA A 677 -13.90 27.36 8.93
CA ALA A 677 -14.62 28.63 8.91
C ALA A 677 -16.12 28.39 9.23
N PRO A 678 -16.80 29.34 9.90
CA PRO A 678 -18.22 29.19 10.16
C PRO A 678 -19.00 29.10 8.84
N ALA A 679 -19.82 28.05 8.71
CA ALA A 679 -20.67 27.84 7.54
C ALA A 679 -21.57 29.05 7.28
N PRO A 680 -21.71 29.53 6.03
CA PRO A 680 -22.68 30.56 5.71
C PRO A 680 -24.10 29.98 5.84
N VAL A 681 -24.94 30.68 6.59
CA VAL A 681 -26.37 30.40 6.74
C VAL A 681 -27.04 30.41 5.36
N ALA A 682 -27.38 29.23 4.84
CA ALA A 682 -28.14 29.09 3.61
C ALA A 682 -29.61 29.44 3.86
N ARG A 683 -30.08 30.52 3.23
CA ARG A 683 -31.50 30.82 3.05
C ARG A 683 -32.12 29.74 2.15
N ALA A 684 -33.19 29.12 2.62
CA ALA A 684 -33.99 28.16 1.88
C ALA A 684 -34.65 28.80 0.65
N ALA A 685 -34.56 28.13 -0.50
CA ALA A 685 -35.35 28.39 -1.71
C ALA A 685 -35.79 27.03 -2.30
N PRO A 686 -36.91 26.98 -3.05
CA PRO A 686 -37.88 25.89 -2.97
C PRO A 686 -37.59 24.70 -3.89
N ALA A 687 -38.18 23.56 -3.53
CA ALA A 687 -38.05 22.27 -4.21
C ALA A 687 -38.64 22.26 -5.64
N PRO A 688 -38.00 21.59 -6.60
CA PRO A 688 -38.65 21.17 -7.84
C PRO A 688 -39.27 19.77 -7.69
N ALA A 689 -40.44 19.60 -8.32
CA ALA A 689 -41.27 18.39 -8.36
C ALA A 689 -40.70 17.30 -9.30
N PRO A 690 -41.17 16.03 -9.22
CA PRO A 690 -40.51 14.87 -9.81
C PRO A 690 -41.07 14.46 -11.18
N ALA A 691 -40.20 13.98 -12.07
CA ALA A 691 -40.48 13.13 -13.25
C ALA A 691 -39.11 12.72 -13.84
N ALA A 692 -38.84 11.56 -14.43
CA ALA A 692 -39.56 10.31 -14.68
C ALA A 692 -38.49 9.23 -14.99
N ALA A 693 -38.85 7.97 -14.86
CA ALA A 693 -38.00 6.81 -15.11
C ALA A 693 -37.78 6.51 -16.61
N SER A 694 -36.59 5.99 -16.96
CA SER A 694 -36.35 4.99 -18.01
C SER A 694 -34.91 4.46 -17.87
N ALA A 695 -34.73 3.16 -17.58
CA ALA A 695 -34.22 2.11 -18.51
C ALA A 695 -32.73 2.30 -18.87
N ALA A 696 -31.82 1.51 -18.29
CA ALA A 696 -31.37 0.18 -18.74
C ALA A 696 -30.25 0.25 -19.80
N ASP A 697 -29.34 -0.71 -19.74
CA ASP A 697 -28.14 -0.96 -20.55
C ASP A 697 -26.89 -0.17 -20.09
N GLY A 698 -25.75 -0.77 -19.69
CA GLY A 698 -25.22 -2.09 -19.96
C GLY A 698 -24.19 -2.02 -21.07
N ASP A 699 -22.95 -1.62 -20.77
CA ASP A 699 -21.77 -1.97 -21.56
C ASP A 699 -20.47 -1.65 -20.81
N TRP A 700 -19.73 -2.69 -20.44
CA TRP A 700 -18.36 -2.64 -19.91
C TRP A 700 -17.49 -3.51 -20.83
N GLU A 701 -17.08 -2.99 -21.98
CA GLU A 701 -15.97 -3.54 -22.75
C GLU A 701 -15.22 -2.44 -23.53
N THR A 702 -13.89 -2.57 -23.53
CA THR A 702 -12.88 -2.00 -24.44
C THR A 702 -12.09 -0.72 -24.05
N PHE A 703 -10.80 -1.00 -23.79
CA PHE A 703 -9.55 -0.20 -23.84
C PHE A 703 -9.17 0.77 -22.71
#